data_AF-A0A519F8H3-F1
#
_entry.id   AF-A0A519F8H3-F1
#
_cell.length_a   1.000
_cell.length_b   1.000
_cell.length_c   1.000
_cell.angle_alpha   90.00
_cell.angle_beta   90.00
_cell.angle_gamma   90.00
#
_symmetry.space_group_name_H-M   'P 1'
#
loop_
_entity.id
_entity.type
_entity.pdbx_description
1 polymer ?
#
loop_
_entity_poly.entity_id
_entity_poly.type
_entity_poly.pdbx_seq_one_letter_code
_entity_poly.pdbx_strand_id
1 'polypeptide(L)'
;QQANYLTDGYWHDAYGGSQHHFDVHAGGSLTVNLASLSANAQVVARYALQTWTDVSGINFVETTAAAAINFSENNSGAYSSSNYAGSIISTSSVNIASDWVNYGRYYQQTYIHEIGHALGLGHAGNYNGSATFPNDAFYQEDSWKYSVMSYFSQDENTYSNASFGYVATPMLADIVAIQSLYGTAVTRTGDNTYGLNINTGTDFIPGLVGTIYDSGGNDTINVSTYAGAQTIDLRSEAFSSVYGGLSNIAIARGTVIENAITGAGADTLIGNASDNFLNGNAGNDQLFGGDGNDRMMGGAGSDMLNGGNGFDTALYTEAGARYFAHYDAALVSGASLSVHDAQTSDVDTLSSVEKLAFMDRNASVDELLMAFRSRYGAFNAESDATVSLSFGMDLHHIALTEDQADIARLYSLFGRTPDYQGLNYWLTQHAMGSSDAAIRDAFLNSAEAMQRYSGLDSRAFVLDLYQTVLHRTGDDSGVSYWNTLQQQGLSRTAVIDGFLNSPESHNLSEGETGYIRIVAHNAWNNLDMVVGKGVATGTAGDDQISEQEVRLDSSAVSHLAGNAGIDTFIFNDAASAYTISTLDTDTLSISRSTGAAATFDLSGFNVLDFADRELFVLDSAQASIGRLYTVLDRAPDIEGLKFWLSHGAAGETGAQVASGFVQSAEFSQRLPDGTNAAFVEQLYHNVLDRGSDAGGLAYWVQSLDGGTSRGQVAFNIANSPESAALTQGDAGFIHLIGHADWI
;
A
#
# COMPACT_ATOMS: atom_id res chain seq x y z
N GLN A 1 -16.74 25.08 29.12
CA GLN A 1 -17.13 25.33 30.53
C GLN A 1 -15.90 25.45 31.39
N GLN A 2 -15.04 24.43 31.43
CA GLN A 2 -13.76 24.46 32.16
C GLN A 2 -12.92 25.72 31.86
N ALA A 3 -12.75 26.10 30.57
CA ALA A 3 -12.06 27.32 30.20
C ALA A 3 -12.61 28.61 30.87
N ASN A 4 -13.93 28.78 30.90
CA ASN A 4 -14.56 29.92 31.59
C ASN A 4 -14.36 29.86 33.11
N TYR A 5 -14.24 28.66 33.67
CA TYR A 5 -13.95 28.51 35.09
C TYR A 5 -12.51 28.94 35.40
N LEU A 6 -11.56 28.62 34.52
CA LEU A 6 -10.18 29.10 34.63
C LEU A 6 -10.12 30.64 34.59
N THR A 7 -10.92 31.32 33.77
CA THR A 7 -10.87 32.79 33.65
C THR A 7 -11.73 33.55 34.65
N ASP A 8 -12.86 33.00 35.07
CA ASP A 8 -13.85 33.71 35.90
C ASP A 8 -14.23 32.93 37.16
N GLY A 9 -14.57 31.66 36.98
CA GLY A 9 -15.17 30.83 38.03
C GLY A 9 -14.28 30.66 39.27
N TYR A 10 -13.03 30.25 39.06
CA TYR A 10 -12.07 30.09 40.16
C TYR A 10 -11.87 31.39 40.94
N TRP A 11 -11.68 32.51 40.24
CA TRP A 11 -11.44 33.80 40.89
C TRP A 11 -12.65 34.30 41.67
N HIS A 12 -13.85 34.01 41.18
CA HIS A 12 -15.09 34.26 41.90
C HIS A 12 -15.19 33.40 43.16
N ASP A 13 -15.00 32.09 43.03
CA ASP A 13 -15.22 31.14 44.12
C ASP A 13 -14.15 31.24 45.22
N ALA A 14 -12.88 31.40 44.84
CA ALA A 14 -11.76 31.42 45.79
C ALA A 14 -11.55 32.80 46.43
N TYR A 15 -11.86 33.90 45.73
CA TYR A 15 -11.50 35.25 46.17
C TYR A 15 -12.65 36.27 46.09
N GLY A 16 -13.85 35.89 45.63
CA GLY A 16 -14.93 36.83 45.37
C GLY A 16 -14.61 37.83 44.25
N GLY A 17 -13.59 37.54 43.44
CA GLY A 17 -13.07 38.41 42.39
C GLY A 17 -13.74 38.18 41.05
N SER A 18 -13.14 38.77 40.02
CA SER A 18 -13.50 38.58 38.61
C SER A 18 -12.25 38.26 37.78
N GLN A 19 -12.47 37.92 36.52
CA GLN A 19 -11.44 37.81 35.50
C GLN A 19 -10.48 39.01 35.54
N HIS A 20 -9.19 38.73 35.40
CA HIS A 20 -8.13 39.73 35.28
C HIS A 20 -7.01 39.23 34.38
N HIS A 21 -6.41 40.15 33.63
CA HIS A 21 -5.37 39.86 32.64
C HIS A 21 -4.46 41.07 32.44
N PHE A 22 -3.31 40.91 31.79
CA PHE A 22 -2.50 42.06 31.37
C PHE A 22 -3.18 42.83 30.23
N ASP A 23 -3.00 44.15 30.17
CA ASP A 23 -3.47 44.98 29.05
C ASP A 23 -2.58 44.78 27.81
N VAL A 24 -2.72 43.61 27.17
CA VAL A 24 -2.00 43.17 25.99
C VAL A 24 -2.92 42.30 25.14
N HIS A 25 -2.61 42.16 23.86
CA HIS A 25 -3.32 41.30 22.92
C HIS A 25 -2.34 40.39 22.18
N ALA A 26 -2.85 39.40 21.45
CA ALA A 26 -2.05 38.55 20.56
C ALA A 26 -1.18 39.41 19.61
N GLY A 27 0.11 39.09 19.53
CA GLY A 27 1.14 39.87 18.83
C GLY A 27 1.76 41.01 19.65
N GLY A 28 1.19 41.34 20.82
CA GLY A 28 1.75 42.30 21.78
C GLY A 28 2.94 41.73 22.57
N SER A 29 3.52 42.52 23.46
CA SER A 29 4.70 42.10 24.25
C SER A 29 4.56 42.35 25.74
N LEU A 30 5.06 41.41 26.54
CA LEU A 30 5.22 41.54 27.99
C LEU A 30 6.68 41.38 28.39
N THR A 31 7.16 42.22 29.29
CA THR A 31 8.52 42.06 29.81
C THR A 31 8.57 40.97 30.87
N VAL A 32 9.64 40.18 30.86
CA VAL A 32 9.91 39.15 31.87
C VAL A 32 11.29 39.33 32.49
N ASN A 33 11.43 39.11 33.79
CA ASN A 33 12.73 39.13 34.46
C ASN A 33 13.08 37.74 35.00
N LEU A 34 14.09 37.11 34.39
CA LEU A 34 14.62 35.80 34.74
C LEU A 34 15.97 35.87 35.47
N ALA A 35 16.49 37.07 35.76
CA ALA A 35 17.85 37.27 36.24
C ALA A 35 18.13 36.63 37.61
N SER A 36 17.09 36.43 38.42
CA SER A 36 17.15 35.76 39.74
C SER A 36 17.10 34.24 39.66
N LEU A 37 16.89 33.66 38.49
CA LEU A 37 16.86 32.22 38.28
C LEU A 37 18.25 31.69 37.92
N SER A 38 18.55 30.47 38.38
CA SER A 38 19.69 29.67 37.94
C SER A 38 19.65 29.44 36.43
N ALA A 39 20.82 29.18 35.82
CA ALA A 39 20.91 29.00 34.37
C ALA A 39 19.96 27.90 33.85
N ASN A 40 19.82 26.81 34.59
CA ASN A 40 18.89 25.73 34.25
C ASN A 40 17.42 26.17 34.35
N ALA A 41 17.05 26.84 35.44
CA ALA A 41 15.70 27.37 35.62
C ALA A 41 15.33 28.38 34.53
N GLN A 42 16.27 29.22 34.07
CA GLN A 42 16.03 30.12 32.94
C GLN A 42 15.71 29.37 31.63
N VAL A 43 16.38 28.24 31.36
CA VAL A 43 16.07 27.42 30.17
C VAL A 43 14.65 26.87 30.25
N VAL A 44 14.25 26.34 31.40
CA VAL A 44 12.90 25.80 31.62
C VAL A 44 11.84 26.90 31.57
N ALA A 45 12.10 28.06 32.17
CA ALA A 45 11.20 29.21 32.14
C ALA A 45 10.99 29.72 30.70
N ARG A 46 12.07 29.83 29.90
CA ARG A 46 11.97 30.21 28.48
C ARG A 46 11.14 29.21 27.67
N TYR A 47 11.33 27.91 27.91
CA TYR A 47 10.49 26.89 27.28
C TYR A 47 9.02 27.09 27.63
N ALA A 48 8.68 27.27 28.90
CA ALA A 48 7.29 27.45 29.32
C ALA A 48 6.69 28.79 28.82
N LEU A 49 7.47 29.87 28.77
CA LEU A 49 7.05 31.13 28.15
C LEU A 49 6.79 30.95 26.64
N GLN A 50 7.61 30.15 25.96
CA GLN A 50 7.42 29.84 24.55
C GLN A 50 6.12 29.06 24.31
N THR A 51 5.80 28.06 25.13
CA THR A 51 4.53 27.31 24.95
C THR A 51 3.30 28.20 25.14
N TRP A 52 3.35 29.18 26.05
CA TRP A 52 2.31 30.22 26.15
C TRP A 52 2.32 31.20 24.98
N THR A 53 3.50 31.55 24.45
CA THR A 53 3.62 32.38 23.24
C THR A 53 2.92 31.73 22.05
N ASP A 54 3.10 30.42 21.86
CA ASP A 54 2.56 29.67 20.73
C ASP A 54 1.03 29.76 20.67
N VAL A 55 0.35 29.78 21.82
CA VAL A 55 -1.12 29.70 21.90
C VAL A 55 -1.80 31.05 22.15
N SER A 56 -1.08 32.02 22.74
CA SER A 56 -1.60 33.38 23.04
C SER A 56 -1.10 34.46 22.09
N GLY A 57 0.02 34.22 21.40
CA GLY A 57 0.69 35.20 20.55
C GLY A 57 1.42 36.31 21.33
N ILE A 58 1.46 36.24 22.67
CA ILE A 58 2.19 37.23 23.48
C ILE A 58 3.69 36.99 23.34
N ASN A 59 4.42 38.01 22.93
CA ASN A 59 5.88 37.98 22.86
C ASN A 59 6.50 38.34 24.22
N PHE A 60 7.15 37.39 24.88
CA PHE A 60 7.85 37.64 26.14
C PHE A 60 9.26 38.17 25.92
N VAL A 61 9.53 39.38 26.43
CA VAL A 61 10.80 40.08 26.23
C VAL A 61 11.60 40.13 27.52
N GLU A 62 12.76 39.47 27.55
CA GLU A 62 13.62 39.43 28.73
C GLU A 62 14.21 40.81 29.07
N THR A 63 14.24 41.13 30.37
CA THR A 63 14.88 42.31 30.94
C THR A 63 15.51 41.98 32.29
N THR A 64 16.51 42.76 32.69
CA THR A 64 17.14 42.67 34.02
C THR A 64 16.54 43.66 35.03
N ALA A 65 15.67 44.57 34.59
CA ALA A 65 14.93 45.51 35.44
C ALA A 65 13.62 44.87 35.96
N ALA A 66 12.86 45.60 36.79
CA ALA A 66 11.51 45.18 37.15
C ALA A 66 10.65 45.02 35.89
N ALA A 67 10.02 43.86 35.76
CA ALA A 67 9.29 43.44 34.56
C ALA A 67 7.78 43.29 34.85
N ALA A 68 6.99 43.06 33.81
CA ALA A 68 5.58 42.71 33.96
C ALA A 68 5.43 41.38 34.72
N ILE A 69 6.30 40.39 34.44
CA ILE A 69 6.38 39.13 35.18
C ILE A 69 7.80 38.95 35.74
N ASN A 70 7.92 38.78 37.05
CA ASN A 70 9.20 38.62 37.74
C ASN A 70 9.33 37.21 38.32
N PHE A 71 10.44 36.52 38.05
CA PHE A 71 10.65 35.13 38.46
C PHE A 71 11.62 35.01 39.64
N SER A 72 11.36 34.09 40.56
CA SER A 72 12.28 33.77 41.67
C SER A 72 12.32 32.27 41.98
N GLU A 73 13.42 31.80 42.56
CA GLU A 73 13.58 30.41 43.02
C GLU A 73 14.05 30.28 44.48
N ASN A 74 14.06 31.42 45.20
CA ASN A 74 14.65 31.52 46.54
C ASN A 74 13.63 31.32 47.69
N ASN A 75 12.34 31.16 47.37
CA ASN A 75 11.30 30.89 48.36
C ASN A 75 10.79 29.45 48.22
N SER A 76 10.37 28.86 49.33
CA SER A 76 9.81 27.50 49.36
C SER A 76 8.52 27.39 48.55
N GLY A 77 8.34 26.25 47.88
CA GLY A 77 7.15 25.91 47.10
C GLY A 77 7.13 26.49 45.69
N ALA A 78 6.03 26.21 45.00
CA ALA A 78 5.67 26.80 43.72
C ALA A 78 4.37 27.60 43.90
N TYR A 79 4.37 28.84 43.42
CA TYR A 79 3.18 29.71 43.44
C TYR A 79 3.38 30.92 42.53
N SER A 80 2.25 31.51 42.16
CA SER A 80 2.17 32.75 41.39
C SER A 80 1.25 33.74 42.07
N SER A 81 1.53 35.03 41.90
CA SER A 81 0.70 36.11 42.45
C SER A 81 0.71 37.32 41.54
N SER A 82 -0.41 38.03 41.48
CA SER A 82 -0.62 39.17 40.60
C SER A 82 -1.14 40.37 41.39
N ASN A 83 -0.60 41.55 41.10
CA ASN A 83 -1.19 42.82 41.51
C ASN A 83 -2.05 43.32 40.35
N TYR A 84 -3.30 43.65 40.62
CA TYR A 84 -4.23 44.13 39.61
C TYR A 84 -5.17 45.19 40.18
N ALA A 85 -5.69 46.04 39.29
CA ALA A 85 -6.71 47.03 39.60
C ALA A 85 -7.88 46.84 38.64
N GLY A 86 -9.07 46.52 39.17
CA GLY A 86 -10.17 46.04 38.33
C GLY A 86 -9.79 44.73 37.67
N SER A 87 -9.89 44.65 36.33
CA SER A 87 -9.51 43.48 35.55
C SER A 87 -8.08 43.53 34.99
N ILE A 88 -7.31 44.59 35.27
CA ILE A 88 -5.99 44.78 34.64
C ILE A 88 -4.86 44.46 35.61
N ILE A 89 -4.06 43.46 35.26
CA ILE A 89 -2.82 43.11 35.93
C ILE A 89 -1.75 44.16 35.64
N SER A 90 -1.14 44.69 36.69
CA SER A 90 0.00 45.61 36.59
C SER A 90 1.34 44.89 36.70
N THR A 91 1.43 43.87 37.55
CA THR A 91 2.64 43.04 37.74
C THR A 91 2.27 41.67 38.25
N SER A 92 3.01 40.64 37.84
CA SER A 92 2.95 39.29 38.41
C SER A 92 4.32 38.83 38.90
N SER A 93 4.30 37.91 39.87
CA SER A 93 5.48 37.25 40.42
C SER A 93 5.27 35.74 40.39
N VAL A 94 6.24 35.02 39.81
CA VAL A 94 6.27 33.55 39.75
C VAL A 94 7.42 33.05 40.60
N ASN A 95 7.14 32.21 41.59
CA ASN A 95 8.16 31.56 42.40
C ASN A 95 8.11 30.05 42.22
N ILE A 96 9.24 29.42 41.90
CA ILE A 96 9.40 27.96 41.96
C ILE A 96 10.73 27.65 42.62
N ALA A 97 10.68 27.04 43.80
CA ALA A 97 11.87 26.78 44.62
C ALA A 97 12.95 25.98 43.87
N SER A 98 14.22 26.32 44.10
CA SER A 98 15.35 25.75 43.36
C SER A 98 15.48 24.22 43.47
N ASP A 99 15.01 23.62 44.58
CA ASP A 99 15.05 22.18 44.81
C ASP A 99 14.01 21.40 44.00
N TRP A 100 13.03 22.08 43.39
CA TRP A 100 12.05 21.44 42.53
C TRP A 100 12.63 20.88 41.23
N VAL A 101 13.85 21.30 40.86
CA VAL A 101 14.59 20.70 39.74
C VAL A 101 14.71 19.18 39.86
N ASN A 102 14.65 18.65 41.09
CA ASN A 102 14.70 17.21 41.36
C ASN A 102 13.42 16.45 40.96
N TYR A 103 12.32 17.14 40.66
CA TYR A 103 11.06 16.53 40.20
C TYR A 103 11.02 16.27 38.69
N GLY A 104 12.12 16.50 37.97
CA GLY A 104 12.22 16.15 36.54
C GLY A 104 11.19 16.88 35.68
N ARG A 105 10.37 16.13 34.92
CA ARG A 105 9.36 16.72 34.01
C ARG A 105 8.25 17.47 34.73
N TYR A 106 7.94 17.11 35.97
CA TYR A 106 6.98 17.86 36.78
C TYR A 106 7.45 19.29 37.07
N TYR A 107 8.77 19.51 37.18
CA TYR A 107 9.35 20.86 37.31
C TYR A 107 9.02 21.74 36.11
N GLN A 108 9.15 21.20 34.91
CA GLN A 108 8.82 21.88 33.66
C GLN A 108 7.32 22.19 33.56
N GLN A 109 6.47 21.21 33.86
CA GLN A 109 5.02 21.38 33.93
C GLN A 109 4.61 22.47 34.94
N THR A 110 5.29 22.55 36.09
CA THR A 110 5.04 23.58 37.11
C THR A 110 5.31 24.99 36.57
N TYR A 111 6.37 25.19 35.78
CA TYR A 111 6.58 26.50 35.13
C TYR A 111 5.43 26.87 34.19
N ILE A 112 4.90 25.92 33.42
CA ILE A 112 3.76 26.17 32.54
C ILE A 112 2.54 26.58 33.38
N HIS A 113 2.27 25.85 34.46
CA HIS A 113 1.18 26.11 35.40
C HIS A 113 1.26 27.51 36.04
N GLU A 114 2.40 27.84 36.67
CA GLU A 114 2.54 29.11 37.40
C GLU A 114 2.55 30.33 36.48
N ILE A 115 3.03 30.18 35.24
CA ILE A 115 2.91 31.23 34.23
C ILE A 115 1.45 31.39 33.81
N GLY A 116 0.66 30.32 33.72
CA GLY A 116 -0.79 30.40 33.50
C GLY A 116 -1.47 31.28 34.55
N HIS A 117 -1.15 31.09 35.83
CA HIS A 117 -1.60 31.98 36.90
C HIS A 117 -1.12 33.42 36.77
N ALA A 118 0.15 33.62 36.40
CA ALA A 118 0.68 34.97 36.18
C ALA A 118 -0.08 35.70 35.06
N LEU A 119 -0.55 34.96 34.05
CA LEU A 119 -1.36 35.46 32.96
C LEU A 119 -2.86 35.56 33.30
N GLY A 120 -3.29 35.18 34.50
CA GLY A 120 -4.67 35.36 34.96
C GLY A 120 -5.57 34.13 34.90
N LEU A 121 -5.02 32.93 34.63
CA LEU A 121 -5.78 31.68 34.76
C LEU A 121 -5.86 31.24 36.22
N GLY A 122 -7.00 30.71 36.64
CA GLY A 122 -7.21 30.04 37.91
C GLY A 122 -6.99 28.53 37.84
N HIS A 123 -7.24 27.81 38.94
CA HIS A 123 -7.28 26.34 38.92
C HIS A 123 -8.56 25.81 38.25
N ALA A 124 -8.53 24.56 37.80
CA ALA A 124 -9.68 23.91 37.17
C ALA A 124 -10.85 23.58 38.12
N GLY A 125 -10.65 23.72 39.43
CA GLY A 125 -11.68 23.65 40.48
C GLY A 125 -11.34 24.53 41.68
N ASN A 126 -12.27 24.65 42.64
CA ASN A 126 -12.08 25.46 43.85
C ASN A 126 -11.21 24.75 44.91
N TYR A 127 -9.97 24.47 44.55
CA TYR A 127 -8.97 23.92 45.46
C TYR A 127 -7.71 24.78 45.41
N ASN A 128 -6.94 24.75 46.51
CA ASN A 128 -5.68 25.46 46.60
C ASN A 128 -4.75 24.73 47.58
N GLY A 129 -3.56 24.35 47.14
CA GLY A 129 -2.55 23.66 47.94
C GLY A 129 -2.69 22.14 48.05
N SER A 130 -3.90 21.58 48.18
CA SER A 130 -4.12 20.13 48.14
C SER A 130 -5.54 19.78 47.68
N ALA A 131 -5.68 18.71 46.91
CA ALA A 131 -6.96 18.20 46.44
C ALA A 131 -6.90 16.70 46.18
N THR A 132 -8.05 16.04 46.18
CA THR A 132 -8.24 14.65 45.73
C THR A 132 -9.37 14.60 44.71
N PHE A 133 -9.17 13.87 43.61
CA PHE A 133 -10.16 13.85 42.52
C PHE A 133 -11.58 13.49 42.99
N PRO A 134 -11.81 12.44 43.82
CA PRO A 134 -13.16 12.05 44.22
C PRO A 134 -13.92 13.07 45.08
N ASN A 135 -13.23 13.98 45.76
CA ASN A 135 -13.84 14.91 46.70
C ASN A 135 -13.87 16.36 46.18
N ASP A 136 -12.88 16.74 45.38
CA ASP A 136 -12.60 18.14 45.08
C ASP A 136 -12.71 18.47 43.58
N ALA A 137 -12.74 17.48 42.70
CA ALA A 137 -12.93 17.71 41.27
C ALA A 137 -14.31 18.30 40.98
N PHE A 138 -14.33 19.44 40.30
CA PHE A 138 -15.58 20.15 39.99
C PHE A 138 -16.23 19.67 38.68
N TYR A 139 -15.44 19.08 37.77
CA TYR A 139 -15.86 18.54 36.48
C TYR A 139 -15.38 17.09 36.31
N GLN A 140 -16.07 16.29 35.49
CA GLN A 140 -15.58 14.95 35.13
C GLN A 140 -14.27 15.02 34.33
N GLU A 141 -14.03 16.13 33.63
CA GLU A 141 -12.86 16.43 32.81
C GLU A 141 -11.74 17.12 33.60
N ASP A 142 -11.82 17.22 34.93
CA ASP A 142 -10.79 17.89 35.73
C ASP A 142 -9.53 17.02 35.85
N SER A 143 -8.65 17.09 34.87
CA SER A 143 -7.30 16.52 34.93
C SER A 143 -6.34 17.20 33.96
N TRP A 144 -5.06 16.85 34.08
CA TRP A 144 -3.98 17.20 33.16
C TRP A 144 -4.24 16.78 31.71
N LYS A 145 -5.25 15.93 31.44
CA LYS A 145 -5.70 15.65 30.07
C LYS A 145 -6.27 16.90 29.39
N TYR A 146 -6.93 17.77 30.14
CA TYR A 146 -7.66 18.93 29.60
C TYR A 146 -7.09 20.28 30.04
N SER A 147 -6.44 20.34 31.19
CA SER A 147 -5.85 21.58 31.71
C SER A 147 -4.60 21.31 32.55
N VAL A 148 -3.51 22.03 32.26
CA VAL A 148 -2.31 22.08 33.10
C VAL A 148 -2.60 22.73 34.46
N MET A 149 -3.70 23.48 34.57
CA MET A 149 -4.16 24.14 35.80
C MET A 149 -4.89 23.20 36.77
N SER A 150 -5.12 21.95 36.39
CA SER A 150 -5.67 20.91 37.26
C SER A 150 -4.63 20.38 38.24
N TYR A 151 -5.09 19.90 39.40
CA TYR A 151 -4.23 19.20 40.37
C TYR A 151 -4.17 17.70 40.13
N PHE A 152 -4.99 17.17 39.23
CA PHE A 152 -5.16 15.73 39.05
C PHE A 152 -4.47 15.25 37.77
N SER A 153 -3.68 14.19 37.87
CA SER A 153 -3.16 13.51 36.68
C SER A 153 -4.26 12.77 35.92
N GLN A 154 -3.93 12.30 34.72
CA GLN A 154 -4.88 11.63 33.83
C GLN A 154 -5.47 10.36 34.46
N ASP A 155 -4.67 9.62 35.21
CA ASP A 155 -5.00 8.35 35.85
C ASP A 155 -5.67 8.49 37.23
N GLU A 156 -5.61 9.68 37.85
CA GLU A 156 -6.41 10.01 39.03
C GLU A 156 -7.88 10.27 38.67
N ASN A 157 -8.15 10.64 37.42
CA ASN A 157 -9.50 10.87 36.90
C ASN A 157 -10.18 9.54 36.52
N THR A 158 -11.11 9.10 37.37
CA THR A 158 -11.83 7.82 37.21
C THR A 158 -12.81 7.78 36.03
N TYR A 159 -13.07 8.89 35.36
CA TYR A 159 -13.89 8.97 34.14
C TYR A 159 -13.05 8.93 32.85
N SER A 160 -11.73 8.85 32.98
CA SER A 160 -10.79 8.81 31.86
C SER A 160 -10.05 7.48 31.82
N ASN A 161 -9.81 6.96 30.62
CA ASN A 161 -8.89 5.83 30.38
C ASN A 161 -7.51 6.31 29.89
N ALA A 162 -7.25 7.62 29.90
CA ALA A 162 -5.98 8.18 29.46
C ALA A 162 -4.83 7.75 30.39
N SER A 163 -3.67 7.49 29.80
CA SER A 163 -2.48 7.11 30.55
C SER A 163 -1.85 8.32 31.23
N PHE A 164 -1.20 8.09 32.37
CA PHE A 164 -0.38 9.12 33.02
C PHE A 164 0.67 9.68 32.04
N GLY A 165 0.79 11.01 32.01
CA GLY A 165 1.90 11.69 31.34
C GLY A 165 2.05 13.12 31.82
N TYR A 166 3.30 13.58 31.87
CA TYR A 166 3.59 14.97 32.24
C TYR A 166 3.22 15.91 31.10
N VAL A 167 2.66 17.07 31.47
CA VAL A 167 2.16 18.06 30.52
C VAL A 167 3.30 18.86 29.92
N ALA A 168 3.41 18.84 28.59
CA ALA A 168 4.45 19.56 27.85
C ALA A 168 3.99 20.93 27.34
N THR A 169 2.69 21.14 27.15
CA THR A 169 2.11 22.37 26.58
C THR A 169 0.85 22.79 27.34
N PRO A 170 0.36 24.03 27.20
CA PRO A 170 -1.03 24.34 27.52
C PRO A 170 -1.97 23.32 26.86
N MET A 171 -2.98 22.87 27.59
CA MET A 171 -3.95 21.87 27.14
C MET A 171 -5.23 22.54 26.62
N LEU A 172 -6.16 21.77 26.06
CA LEU A 172 -7.36 22.29 25.38
C LEU A 172 -8.10 23.41 26.15
N ALA A 173 -8.38 23.21 27.44
CA ALA A 173 -9.10 24.22 28.23
C ALA A 173 -8.25 25.47 28.49
N ASP A 174 -6.93 25.29 28.65
CA ASP A 174 -5.98 26.39 28.86
C ASP A 174 -5.88 27.27 27.62
N ILE A 175 -5.83 26.66 26.43
CA ILE A 175 -5.76 27.36 25.14
C ILE A 175 -7.02 28.18 24.91
N VAL A 176 -8.20 27.59 25.11
CA VAL A 176 -9.46 28.33 24.97
C VAL A 176 -9.53 29.48 25.99
N ALA A 177 -9.11 29.25 27.23
CA ALA A 177 -9.09 30.26 28.29
C ALA A 177 -8.13 31.41 27.98
N ILE A 178 -6.88 31.13 27.62
CA ILE A 178 -5.88 32.16 27.37
C ILE A 178 -6.23 32.98 26.13
N GLN A 179 -6.78 32.36 25.09
CA GLN A 179 -7.22 33.06 23.89
C GLN A 179 -8.46 33.94 24.14
N SER A 180 -9.30 33.58 25.11
CA SER A 180 -10.40 34.46 25.54
C SER A 180 -9.92 35.72 26.26
N LEU A 181 -8.75 35.67 26.91
CA LEU A 181 -8.16 36.81 27.61
C LEU A 181 -7.38 37.73 26.66
N TYR A 182 -6.62 37.13 25.74
CA TYR A 182 -5.60 37.85 24.97
C TYR A 182 -5.84 37.85 23.46
N GLY A 183 -6.79 37.06 22.96
CA GLY A 183 -7.04 36.84 21.53
C GLY A 183 -6.36 35.57 21.00
N THR A 184 -6.76 35.16 19.80
CA THR A 184 -6.27 33.96 19.12
C THR A 184 -4.90 34.23 18.48
N ALA A 185 -3.92 33.38 18.77
CA ALA A 185 -2.59 33.47 18.19
C ALA A 185 -2.58 33.06 16.71
N VAL A 186 -1.70 33.65 15.90
CA VAL A 186 -1.40 33.13 14.56
C VAL A 186 0.03 32.62 14.60
N THR A 187 0.20 31.31 14.62
CA THR A 187 1.51 30.63 14.69
C THR A 187 1.58 29.50 13.69
N ARG A 188 2.80 29.07 13.35
CA ARG A 188 3.04 27.88 12.52
C ARG A 188 2.31 27.86 11.17
N THR A 189 2.19 29.01 10.49
CA THR A 189 1.38 29.16 9.26
C THR A 189 1.93 28.47 7.99
N GLY A 190 2.87 27.54 8.11
CA GLY A 190 3.46 26.82 6.99
C GLY A 190 3.34 25.32 7.21
N ASP A 191 3.76 24.51 6.24
CA ASP A 191 3.59 23.06 6.34
C ASP A 191 4.45 22.48 7.47
N ASN A 192 3.80 22.06 8.56
CA ASN A 192 4.45 21.59 9.77
C ASN A 192 4.29 20.08 9.98
N THR A 193 5.31 19.45 10.54
CA THR A 193 5.27 18.02 10.89
C THR A 193 5.39 17.84 12.40
N TYR A 194 4.47 17.06 12.97
CA TYR A 194 4.37 16.76 14.39
C TYR A 194 4.68 15.28 14.63
N GLY A 195 5.56 15.01 15.59
CA GLY A 195 6.05 13.64 15.85
C GLY A 195 7.15 13.63 16.92
N LEU A 196 7.88 12.53 17.01
CA LEU A 196 9.00 12.38 17.94
C LEU A 196 10.24 13.19 17.50
N ASN A 197 10.75 14.06 18.39
CA ASN A 197 12.00 14.83 18.21
C ASN A 197 12.04 15.74 16.96
N ILE A 198 10.93 16.39 16.61
CA ILE A 198 10.83 17.21 15.37
C ILE A 198 11.18 18.69 15.61
N ASN A 199 11.54 19.10 16.84
CA ASN A 199 11.92 20.47 17.23
C ASN A 199 10.83 21.52 16.90
N THR A 200 9.55 21.16 16.93
CA THR A 200 8.43 22.08 16.62
C THR A 200 7.84 22.78 17.85
N GLY A 201 8.34 22.46 19.05
CA GLY A 201 7.82 22.95 20.33
C GLY A 201 6.70 22.08 20.92
N THR A 202 6.17 21.13 20.15
CA THR A 202 5.13 20.15 20.51
C THR A 202 5.59 18.73 20.14
N ASP A 203 6.84 18.40 20.47
CA ASP A 203 7.40 17.07 20.18
C ASP A 203 6.67 15.99 20.98
N PHE A 204 6.23 14.92 20.30
CA PHE A 204 5.53 13.79 20.91
C PHE A 204 6.54 12.86 21.56
N ILE A 205 6.92 13.17 22.80
CA ILE A 205 7.85 12.35 23.57
C ILE A 205 7.04 11.31 24.38
N PRO A 206 7.40 10.01 24.33
CA PRO A 206 6.75 8.99 25.14
C PRO A 206 6.68 9.38 26.63
N GLY A 207 5.50 9.22 27.24
CA GLY A 207 5.24 9.60 28.63
C GLY A 207 4.95 11.09 28.85
N LEU A 208 4.85 11.90 27.79
CA LEU A 208 4.33 13.26 27.84
C LEU A 208 2.93 13.34 27.23
N VAL A 209 2.16 14.33 27.68
CA VAL A 209 0.91 14.76 27.04
C VAL A 209 1.04 16.18 26.52
N GLY A 210 0.30 16.50 25.46
CA GLY A 210 0.34 17.83 24.86
C GLY A 210 -0.80 18.09 23.91
N THR A 211 -0.92 19.35 23.49
CA THR A 211 -1.90 19.80 22.51
C THR A 211 -1.20 20.50 21.35
N ILE A 212 -1.52 20.09 20.14
CA ILE A 212 -1.08 20.76 18.91
C ILE A 212 -1.92 22.01 18.72
N TYR A 213 -1.25 23.14 18.50
CA TYR A 213 -1.89 24.37 18.06
C TYR A 213 -1.19 24.88 16.81
N ASP A 214 -1.93 24.88 15.71
CA ASP A 214 -1.52 25.38 14.40
C ASP A 214 -2.57 26.36 13.86
N SER A 215 -2.12 27.34 13.07
CA SER A 215 -2.96 28.36 12.43
C SER A 215 -2.99 28.29 10.90
N GLY A 216 -2.31 27.31 10.28
CA GLY A 216 -2.51 26.95 8.88
C GLY A 216 -1.26 26.42 8.20
N GLY A 217 -1.43 25.86 7.01
CA GLY A 217 -0.40 25.07 6.36
C GLY A 217 -1.05 23.80 5.84
N ASN A 218 -0.26 22.90 5.28
CA ASN A 218 -0.65 21.51 5.08
C ASN A 218 0.17 20.64 6.05
N ASP A 219 -0.44 20.31 7.18
CA ASP A 219 0.26 19.80 8.36
C ASP A 219 0.15 18.28 8.46
N THR A 220 1.16 17.67 9.08
CA THR A 220 1.27 16.21 9.17
C THR A 220 1.53 15.76 10.60
N ILE A 221 0.73 14.84 11.12
CA ILE A 221 1.14 14.00 12.26
C ILE A 221 1.88 12.78 11.69
N ASN A 222 3.19 12.71 11.96
CA ASN A 222 4.03 11.61 11.53
C ASN A 222 4.57 10.86 12.75
N VAL A 223 4.01 9.68 12.99
CA VAL A 223 4.38 8.78 14.08
C VAL A 223 4.85 7.41 13.57
N SER A 224 5.36 7.38 12.33
CA SER A 224 5.74 6.15 11.62
C SER A 224 6.90 5.37 12.24
N THR A 225 7.67 6.01 13.12
CA THR A 225 8.81 5.37 13.78
C THR A 225 8.40 4.37 14.87
N TYR A 226 7.11 4.24 15.19
CA TYR A 226 6.60 3.36 16.24
C TYR A 226 5.94 2.12 15.63
N ALA A 227 6.36 0.94 16.05
CA ALA A 227 5.87 -0.33 15.51
C ALA A 227 4.63 -0.89 16.24
N GLY A 228 4.21 -0.27 17.35
CA GLY A 228 3.00 -0.68 18.05
C GLY A 228 1.76 0.05 17.52
N ALA A 229 0.58 -0.49 17.77
CA ALA A 229 -0.69 0.13 17.39
C ALA A 229 -0.87 1.54 17.95
N GLN A 230 -1.40 2.43 17.13
CA GLN A 230 -1.65 3.84 17.39
C GLN A 230 -3.05 4.23 16.93
N THR A 231 -3.58 5.32 17.51
CA THR A 231 -4.82 5.93 17.05
C THR A 231 -4.58 7.40 16.82
N ILE A 232 -4.72 7.85 15.57
CA ILE A 232 -4.65 9.26 15.19
C ILE A 232 -6.05 9.74 14.85
N ASP A 233 -6.47 10.84 15.47
CA ASP A 233 -7.73 11.52 15.21
C ASP A 233 -7.45 12.98 14.86
N LEU A 234 -7.63 13.33 13.58
CA LEU A 234 -7.33 14.64 13.02
C LEU A 234 -8.42 15.68 13.30
N ARG A 235 -9.50 15.31 13.98
CA ARG A 235 -10.60 16.24 14.28
C ARG A 235 -10.19 17.21 15.38
N SER A 236 -10.61 18.46 15.22
CA SER A 236 -10.45 19.50 16.24
C SER A 236 -11.01 19.03 17.60
N GLU A 237 -10.26 19.28 18.67
CA GLU A 237 -10.55 18.87 20.06
C GLU A 237 -10.58 17.36 20.32
N ALA A 238 -10.19 16.52 19.34
CA ALA A 238 -10.03 15.09 19.54
C ALA A 238 -8.69 14.75 20.20
N PHE A 239 -8.60 13.53 20.73
CA PHE A 239 -7.40 12.97 21.34
C PHE A 239 -6.91 11.75 20.56
N SER A 240 -5.62 11.75 20.26
CA SER A 240 -4.87 10.65 19.68
C SER A 240 -4.13 9.86 20.78
N SER A 241 -3.88 8.58 20.49
CA SER A 241 -3.09 7.65 21.32
C SER A 241 -1.86 7.22 20.54
N VAL A 242 -0.69 7.76 20.92
CA VAL A 242 0.56 7.60 20.15
C VAL A 242 1.71 7.17 21.04
N TYR A 243 2.67 6.44 20.46
CA TYR A 243 3.86 5.96 21.15
C TYR A 243 3.57 5.18 22.44
N GLY A 244 2.47 4.43 22.47
CA GLY A 244 2.01 3.64 23.62
C GLY A 244 1.29 4.43 24.72
N GLY A 245 1.10 5.74 24.56
CA GLY A 245 0.24 6.56 25.42
C GLY A 245 -1.24 6.45 25.00
N LEU A 246 -2.15 6.53 25.97
CA LEU A 246 -3.59 6.58 25.73
C LEU A 246 -4.10 8.01 25.85
N SER A 247 -4.73 8.53 24.80
CA SER A 247 -5.29 9.91 24.74
C SER A 247 -4.28 10.99 25.17
N ASN A 248 -3.03 10.88 24.72
CA ASN A 248 -1.94 11.74 25.17
C ASN A 248 -1.73 12.98 24.30
N ILE A 249 -2.19 12.99 23.04
CA ILE A 249 -2.03 14.14 22.14
C ILE A 249 -3.40 14.66 21.72
N ALA A 250 -3.65 15.97 21.91
CA ALA A 250 -4.87 16.62 21.46
C ALA A 250 -4.62 17.58 20.30
N ILE A 251 -5.65 17.90 19.53
CA ILE A 251 -5.66 18.99 18.55
C ILE A 251 -6.49 20.14 19.10
N ALA A 252 -5.92 21.35 19.17
CA ALA A 252 -6.60 22.51 19.70
C ALA A 252 -7.82 22.92 18.86
N ARG A 253 -8.76 23.63 19.51
CA ARG A 253 -9.93 24.17 18.80
C ARG A 253 -9.50 25.11 17.68
N GLY A 254 -10.00 24.85 16.47
CA GLY A 254 -9.74 25.68 15.31
C GLY A 254 -8.39 25.40 14.63
N THR A 255 -7.63 24.42 15.13
CA THR A 255 -6.49 23.84 14.41
C THR A 255 -6.99 22.76 13.45
N VAL A 256 -6.48 22.79 12.23
CA VAL A 256 -6.72 21.77 11.20
C VAL A 256 -5.37 21.09 10.95
N ILE A 257 -5.39 19.76 10.86
CA ILE A 257 -4.25 18.95 10.44
C ILE A 257 -4.74 18.06 9.30
N GLU A 258 -4.06 18.10 8.17
CA GLU A 258 -4.53 17.47 6.94
C GLU A 258 -4.01 16.03 6.78
N ASN A 259 -2.84 15.71 7.36
CA ASN A 259 -2.15 14.47 7.03
C ASN A 259 -1.78 13.65 8.29
N ALA A 260 -1.86 12.32 8.17
CA ALA A 260 -1.45 11.38 9.21
C ALA A 260 -0.64 10.23 8.60
N ILE A 261 0.48 9.88 9.25
CA ILE A 261 1.34 8.76 8.86
C ILE A 261 1.67 7.95 10.11
N THR A 262 1.30 6.66 10.11
CA THR A 262 1.56 5.72 11.21
C THR A 262 2.58 4.64 10.83
N GLY A 263 2.70 3.57 11.61
CA GLY A 263 3.89 2.73 11.64
C GLY A 263 3.66 1.32 11.12
N ALA A 264 4.17 0.32 11.84
CA ALA A 264 4.00 -1.10 11.49
C ALA A 264 2.96 -1.81 12.38
N GLY A 265 2.16 -1.04 13.13
CA GLY A 265 1.17 -1.54 14.08
C GLY A 265 -0.18 -1.72 13.41
N ALA A 266 -1.14 -2.33 14.09
CA ALA A 266 -2.55 -2.25 13.66
C ALA A 266 -3.12 -0.89 14.09
N ASP A 267 -2.95 0.10 13.23
CA ASP A 267 -3.20 1.50 13.51
C ASP A 267 -4.65 1.90 13.15
N THR A 268 -5.12 3.02 13.69
CA THR A 268 -6.41 3.61 13.35
C THR A 268 -6.23 5.09 13.05
N LEU A 269 -6.57 5.51 11.84
CA LEU A 269 -6.46 6.89 11.40
C LEU A 269 -7.87 7.41 11.09
N ILE A 270 -8.23 8.54 11.71
CA ILE A 270 -9.50 9.22 11.52
C ILE A 270 -9.20 10.63 11.02
N GLY A 271 -9.62 10.92 9.80
CA GLY A 271 -9.55 12.23 9.19
C GLY A 271 -10.59 13.21 9.75
N ASN A 272 -10.68 14.38 9.14
CA ASN A 272 -11.55 15.47 9.55
C ASN A 272 -12.49 15.88 8.41
N ALA A 273 -12.73 17.19 8.25
CA ALA A 273 -13.63 17.71 7.23
C ALA A 273 -12.89 18.35 6.04
N SER A 274 -11.57 18.25 6.03
CA SER A 274 -10.68 18.76 4.99
C SER A 274 -10.11 17.58 4.20
N ASP A 275 -9.68 17.82 2.97
CA ASP A 275 -9.02 16.80 2.15
C ASP A 275 -7.78 16.24 2.87
N ASN A 276 -7.83 14.97 3.29
CA ASN A 276 -6.79 14.34 4.09
C ASN A 276 -5.87 13.42 3.28
N PHE A 277 -4.65 13.25 3.75
CA PHE A 277 -3.77 12.13 3.36
C PHE A 277 -3.51 11.23 4.56
N LEU A 278 -3.99 9.99 4.49
CA LEU A 278 -3.86 9.00 5.55
C LEU A 278 -2.98 7.84 5.05
N ASN A 279 -1.90 7.54 5.77
CA ASN A 279 -1.00 6.44 5.45
C ASN A 279 -0.77 5.54 6.68
N GLY A 280 -1.29 4.31 6.62
CA GLY A 280 -1.15 3.27 7.64
C GLY A 280 0.27 2.68 7.72
N ASN A 281 0.93 2.57 6.56
CA ASN A 281 2.19 1.87 6.31
C ASN A 281 2.08 0.35 6.40
N ALA A 282 2.35 -0.28 7.54
CA ALA A 282 2.30 -1.74 7.62
C ALA A 282 1.45 -2.16 8.82
N GLY A 283 0.81 -3.32 8.73
CA GLY A 283 -0.13 -3.78 9.73
C GLY A 283 -1.54 -3.86 9.15
N ASN A 284 -2.51 -4.30 9.96
CA ASN A 284 -3.90 -4.31 9.55
C ASN A 284 -4.55 -3.04 10.09
N ASP A 285 -4.62 -2.03 9.25
CA ASP A 285 -4.97 -0.67 9.62
C ASP A 285 -6.44 -0.35 9.34
N GLN A 286 -6.96 0.65 10.05
CA GLN A 286 -8.30 1.20 9.82
C GLN A 286 -8.19 2.68 9.49
N LEU A 287 -8.53 3.05 8.26
CA LEU A 287 -8.48 4.41 7.76
C LEU A 287 -9.89 4.92 7.50
N PHE A 288 -10.26 6.03 8.14
CA PHE A 288 -11.54 6.72 7.96
C PHE A 288 -11.26 8.13 7.46
N GLY A 289 -11.56 8.44 6.20
CA GLY A 289 -11.34 9.75 5.58
C GLY A 289 -12.15 10.86 6.23
N GLY A 290 -13.48 10.69 6.30
CA GLY A 290 -14.37 11.64 6.96
C GLY A 290 -15.17 12.44 5.95
N ASP A 291 -15.12 13.78 6.01
CA ASP A 291 -15.59 14.61 4.91
C ASP A 291 -14.36 15.18 4.17
N GLY A 292 -14.45 15.38 2.86
CA GLY A 292 -13.33 15.88 2.06
C GLY A 292 -13.03 14.94 0.91
N ASN A 293 -12.08 15.29 0.04
CA ASN A 293 -11.59 14.37 -1.00
C ASN A 293 -10.30 13.73 -0.52
N ASP A 294 -10.43 12.59 0.15
CA ASP A 294 -9.35 11.99 0.90
C ASP A 294 -8.49 11.08 0.03
N ARG A 295 -7.22 10.95 0.41
CA ARG A 295 -6.26 10.01 -0.17
C ARG A 295 -5.79 9.07 0.91
N MET A 296 -6.06 7.78 0.74
CA MET A 296 -5.80 6.76 1.75
C MET A 296 -4.86 5.70 1.19
N MET A 297 -3.81 5.39 1.94
CA MET A 297 -2.87 4.30 1.69
C MET A 297 -2.90 3.42 2.93
N GLY A 298 -3.49 2.23 2.83
CA GLY A 298 -3.43 1.24 3.90
C GLY A 298 -1.99 0.77 4.06
N GLY A 299 -1.48 0.17 2.99
CA GLY A 299 -0.08 -0.22 2.84
C GLY A 299 0.03 -1.74 2.85
N ALA A 300 0.99 -2.29 3.59
CA ALA A 300 1.16 -3.74 3.70
C ALA A 300 0.31 -4.32 4.84
N GLY A 301 -0.44 -5.39 4.58
CA GLY A 301 -1.40 -5.97 5.52
C GLY A 301 -2.83 -5.85 4.99
N SER A 302 -3.79 -6.40 5.74
CA SER A 302 -5.19 -6.42 5.33
C SER A 302 -5.94 -5.25 5.98
N ASP A 303 -6.18 -4.19 5.20
CA ASP A 303 -6.65 -2.91 5.72
C ASP A 303 -8.15 -2.67 5.53
N MET A 304 -8.71 -1.75 6.30
CA MET A 304 -10.07 -1.25 6.11
C MET A 304 -10.05 0.24 5.80
N LEU A 305 -10.46 0.60 4.58
CA LEU A 305 -10.49 1.97 4.08
C LEU A 305 -11.94 2.43 3.91
N ASN A 306 -12.32 3.48 4.62
CA ASN A 306 -13.60 4.15 4.49
C ASN A 306 -13.38 5.59 4.07
N GLY A 307 -13.71 5.97 2.83
CA GLY A 307 -13.48 7.35 2.36
C GLY A 307 -14.42 8.32 3.06
N GLY A 308 -15.72 8.00 3.06
CA GLY A 308 -16.72 8.78 3.77
C GLY A 308 -17.50 9.66 2.81
N ASN A 309 -17.55 10.96 3.07
CA ASN A 309 -18.24 11.93 2.22
C ASN A 309 -17.22 12.68 1.35
N GLY A 310 -17.30 12.49 0.04
CA GLY A 310 -16.52 13.26 -0.92
C GLY A 310 -16.17 12.44 -2.14
N PHE A 311 -15.05 12.75 -2.78
CA PHE A 311 -14.47 11.94 -3.85
C PHE A 311 -13.12 11.40 -3.40
N ASP A 312 -13.16 10.18 -2.86
CA ASP A 312 -12.05 9.59 -2.15
C ASP A 312 -11.22 8.66 -3.04
N THR A 313 -9.93 8.58 -2.76
CA THR A 313 -8.97 7.78 -3.52
C THR A 313 -8.19 6.83 -2.61
N ALA A 314 -8.32 5.52 -2.85
CA ALA A 314 -7.39 4.52 -2.31
C ALA A 314 -6.13 4.43 -3.19
N LEU A 315 -4.96 4.45 -2.55
CA LEU A 315 -3.65 4.49 -3.19
C LEU A 315 -2.94 3.15 -3.04
N TYR A 316 -2.53 2.58 -4.18
CA TYR A 316 -1.85 1.30 -4.33
C TYR A 316 -0.56 1.52 -5.12
N THR A 317 0.40 2.21 -4.50
CA THR A 317 1.62 2.68 -5.18
C THR A 317 2.88 1.93 -4.80
N GLU A 318 2.76 0.75 -4.19
CA GLU A 318 3.93 -0.07 -3.85
C GLU A 318 4.57 -0.66 -5.11
N ALA A 319 5.88 -0.45 -5.23
CA ALA A 319 6.63 -0.86 -6.41
C ALA A 319 6.74 -2.39 -6.46
N GLY A 320 6.17 -2.98 -7.50
CA GLY A 320 6.18 -4.43 -7.72
C GLY A 320 4.95 -5.15 -7.19
N ALA A 321 4.11 -4.51 -6.36
CA ALA A 321 2.86 -5.08 -5.88
C ALA A 321 1.85 -5.25 -7.03
N ARG A 322 1.02 -6.31 -6.95
CA ARG A 322 0.01 -6.64 -7.96
C ARG A 322 -1.32 -6.80 -7.27
N TYR A 323 -2.36 -6.15 -7.79
CA TYR A 323 -3.64 -6.10 -7.10
C TYR A 323 -4.77 -6.72 -7.92
N PHE A 324 -5.68 -7.44 -7.26
CA PHE A 324 -6.94 -7.92 -7.82
C PHE A 324 -8.13 -7.39 -7.01
N ALA A 325 -9.10 -6.75 -7.65
CA ALA A 325 -10.29 -6.26 -6.96
C ALA A 325 -11.44 -7.27 -7.02
N HIS A 326 -12.13 -7.55 -5.91
CA HIS A 326 -13.34 -8.36 -5.79
C HIS A 326 -14.53 -7.49 -5.36
N TYR A 327 -15.67 -7.61 -6.03
CA TYR A 327 -16.90 -6.88 -5.68
C TYR A 327 -17.98 -7.85 -5.19
N ASP A 328 -18.37 -7.74 -3.92
CA ASP A 328 -19.44 -8.55 -3.33
C ASP A 328 -20.78 -7.76 -3.31
N ALA A 329 -21.76 -8.24 -4.07
CA ALA A 329 -23.09 -7.65 -4.14
C ALA A 329 -24.04 -8.10 -3.00
N ALA A 330 -23.67 -9.09 -2.19
CA ALA A 330 -24.52 -9.69 -1.15
C ALA A 330 -24.57 -8.88 0.16
N LEU A 331 -23.65 -7.94 0.40
CA LEU A 331 -23.72 -6.99 1.51
C LEU A 331 -24.63 -5.80 1.19
N VAL A 332 -25.95 -6.07 1.17
CA VAL A 332 -27.01 -5.08 0.98
C VAL A 332 -27.14 -4.18 2.23
N SER A 333 -26.21 -3.22 2.39
CA SER A 333 -26.43 -1.87 2.97
C SER A 333 -25.20 -0.93 2.94
N GLY A 334 -24.23 -1.14 2.04
CA GLY A 334 -23.10 -0.23 1.85
C GLY A 334 -21.97 -0.92 1.09
N ALA A 335 -22.10 -0.98 -0.24
CA ALA A 335 -21.24 -1.75 -1.14
C ALA A 335 -19.75 -1.66 -0.75
N SER A 336 -19.15 -2.80 -0.38
CA SER A 336 -17.73 -2.93 -0.08
C SER A 336 -17.01 -3.55 -1.27
N LEU A 337 -15.90 -2.94 -1.68
CA LEU A 337 -14.96 -3.48 -2.67
C LEU A 337 -13.79 -4.08 -1.90
N SER A 338 -13.38 -5.31 -2.19
CA SER A 338 -12.14 -5.87 -1.65
C SER A 338 -11.02 -5.75 -2.68
N VAL A 339 -9.81 -5.42 -2.26
CA VAL A 339 -8.62 -5.38 -3.14
C VAL A 339 -7.57 -6.30 -2.53
N HIS A 340 -7.17 -7.31 -3.29
CA HIS A 340 -6.25 -8.37 -2.88
C HIS A 340 -4.86 -8.08 -3.43
N ASP A 341 -3.84 -8.17 -2.60
CA ASP A 341 -2.45 -8.23 -3.06
C ASP A 341 -2.08 -9.67 -3.46
N ALA A 342 -1.69 -9.83 -4.72
CA ALA A 342 -1.31 -11.11 -5.33
C ALA A 342 0.01 -11.68 -4.79
N GLN A 343 0.83 -10.90 -4.10
CA GLN A 343 2.11 -11.32 -3.55
C GLN A 343 2.02 -11.79 -2.10
N THR A 344 1.16 -11.15 -1.31
CA THR A 344 1.11 -11.35 0.14
C THR A 344 -0.17 -12.03 0.63
N SER A 345 -1.15 -12.25 -0.25
CA SER A 345 -2.53 -12.69 0.10
C SER A 345 -3.28 -11.70 1.00
N ASP A 346 -2.75 -10.49 1.19
CA ASP A 346 -3.41 -9.44 1.96
C ASP A 346 -4.67 -8.94 1.24
N VAL A 347 -5.66 -8.53 2.02
CA VAL A 347 -6.95 -8.10 1.51
C VAL A 347 -7.40 -6.81 2.17
N ASP A 348 -7.48 -5.76 1.36
CA ASP A 348 -8.10 -4.51 1.76
C ASP A 348 -9.59 -4.55 1.54
N THR A 349 -10.34 -3.91 2.45
CA THR A 349 -11.78 -3.70 2.33
C THR A 349 -12.07 -2.22 2.24
N LEU A 350 -12.64 -1.80 1.11
CA LEU A 350 -12.90 -0.42 0.75
C LEU A 350 -14.40 -0.15 0.81
N SER A 351 -14.78 0.97 1.40
CA SER A 351 -16.15 1.46 1.46
C SER A 351 -16.19 2.96 1.25
N SER A 352 -17.20 3.47 0.53
CA SER A 352 -17.28 4.90 0.19
C SER A 352 -15.97 5.44 -0.41
N VAL A 353 -15.39 4.71 -1.37
CA VAL A 353 -14.20 5.12 -2.13
C VAL A 353 -14.57 5.12 -3.61
N GLU A 354 -14.34 6.25 -4.28
CA GLU A 354 -14.74 6.42 -5.69
C GLU A 354 -13.62 6.06 -6.67
N LYS A 355 -12.36 6.08 -6.22
CA LYS A 355 -11.20 5.92 -7.08
C LYS A 355 -10.12 5.03 -6.48
N LEU A 356 -9.56 4.16 -7.31
CA LEU A 356 -8.32 3.44 -7.04
C LEU A 356 -7.19 4.05 -7.89
N ALA A 357 -6.05 4.34 -7.27
CA ALA A 357 -4.87 4.82 -7.98
C ALA A 357 -3.71 3.86 -7.79
N PHE A 358 -3.23 3.30 -8.90
CA PHE A 358 -2.08 2.42 -8.96
C PHE A 358 -0.88 3.16 -9.58
N MET A 359 0.32 2.59 -9.51
CA MET A 359 1.53 3.22 -10.10
C MET A 359 1.41 3.49 -11.61
N ASP A 360 0.69 2.65 -12.34
CA ASP A 360 0.59 2.67 -13.81
C ASP A 360 -0.72 3.29 -14.32
N ARG A 361 -1.81 3.23 -13.55
CA ARG A 361 -3.12 3.73 -13.95
C ARG A 361 -4.02 4.12 -12.77
N ASN A 362 -5.04 4.92 -13.08
CA ASN A 362 -6.17 5.16 -12.20
C ASN A 362 -7.40 4.39 -12.72
N ALA A 363 -8.24 3.91 -11.81
CA ALA A 363 -9.54 3.34 -12.14
C ALA A 363 -10.62 3.94 -11.23
N SER A 364 -11.72 4.42 -11.80
CA SER A 364 -12.89 4.74 -10.97
C SER A 364 -13.64 3.45 -10.61
N VAL A 365 -14.22 3.40 -9.41
CA VAL A 365 -15.03 2.26 -8.96
C VAL A 365 -16.25 2.09 -9.86
N ASP A 366 -16.81 3.17 -10.39
CA ASP A 366 -17.88 3.12 -11.39
C ASP A 366 -17.43 2.45 -12.70
N GLU A 367 -16.22 2.73 -13.21
CA GLU A 367 -15.68 2.04 -14.39
C GLU A 367 -15.48 0.54 -14.12
N LEU A 368 -14.98 0.18 -12.93
CA LEU A 368 -14.82 -1.22 -12.51
C LEU A 368 -16.18 -1.92 -12.43
N LEU A 369 -17.18 -1.25 -11.84
CA LEU A 369 -18.54 -1.77 -11.69
C LEU A 369 -19.32 -1.80 -13.01
N MET A 370 -19.05 -0.89 -13.94
CA MET A 370 -19.61 -0.90 -15.30
C MET A 370 -18.99 -2.01 -16.15
N ALA A 371 -17.67 -2.22 -16.07
CA ALA A 371 -17.00 -3.37 -16.67
C ALA A 371 -17.57 -4.69 -16.13
N PHE A 372 -17.83 -4.76 -14.82
CA PHE A 372 -18.48 -5.88 -14.13
C PHE A 372 -19.90 -6.15 -14.65
N ARG A 373 -20.76 -5.13 -14.70
CA ARG A 373 -22.15 -5.25 -15.22
C ARG A 373 -22.19 -5.62 -16.71
N SER A 374 -21.24 -5.11 -17.50
CA SER A 374 -21.14 -5.42 -18.93
C SER A 374 -20.67 -6.85 -19.20
N ARG A 375 -19.88 -7.45 -18.30
CA ARG A 375 -19.31 -8.80 -18.46
C ARG A 375 -20.29 -9.91 -18.05
N TYR A 376 -21.23 -9.65 -17.14
CA TYR A 376 -22.13 -10.69 -16.57
C TYR A 376 -23.64 -10.40 -16.66
N GLY A 377 -24.08 -9.23 -17.13
CA GLY A 377 -25.51 -8.87 -17.20
C GLY A 377 -26.12 -8.50 -15.84
N ALA A 378 -27.46 -8.50 -15.75
CA ALA A 378 -28.16 -8.17 -14.50
C ALA A 378 -27.96 -9.30 -13.47
N PHE A 379 -27.29 -8.97 -12.36
CA PHE A 379 -26.97 -9.91 -11.28
C PHE A 379 -28.24 -10.48 -10.62
N ASN A 380 -28.30 -11.80 -10.54
CA ASN A 380 -29.21 -12.50 -9.64
C ASN A 380 -28.41 -12.73 -8.35
N ALA A 381 -28.97 -12.36 -7.19
CA ALA A 381 -28.31 -12.37 -5.88
C ALA A 381 -27.89 -13.76 -5.34
N GLU A 382 -27.78 -14.78 -6.19
CA GLU A 382 -27.47 -16.17 -5.82
C GLU A 382 -26.16 -16.70 -6.45
N SER A 383 -25.40 -15.87 -7.18
CA SER A 383 -24.10 -16.28 -7.74
C SER A 383 -22.99 -15.35 -7.27
N ASP A 384 -22.10 -15.87 -6.42
CA ASP A 384 -20.80 -15.29 -6.08
C ASP A 384 -19.94 -15.22 -7.35
N ALA A 385 -20.14 -14.20 -8.18
CA ALA A 385 -19.31 -13.98 -9.36
C ALA A 385 -18.09 -13.15 -8.96
N THR A 386 -17.00 -13.84 -8.64
CA THR A 386 -15.67 -13.23 -8.50
C THR A 386 -15.26 -12.68 -9.87
N VAL A 387 -14.81 -11.42 -9.89
CA VAL A 387 -14.29 -10.78 -11.11
C VAL A 387 -12.96 -10.15 -10.77
N SER A 388 -11.88 -10.85 -11.08
CA SER A 388 -10.52 -10.36 -10.85
C SER A 388 -10.10 -9.43 -11.99
N LEU A 389 -9.59 -8.25 -11.63
CA LEU A 389 -8.96 -7.30 -12.55
C LEU A 389 -7.54 -7.09 -12.04
N SER A 390 -6.53 -7.45 -12.84
CA SER A 390 -5.11 -7.32 -12.49
C SER A 390 -4.56 -5.93 -12.80
N PHE A 391 -3.79 -5.35 -11.87
CA PHE A 391 -3.11 -4.05 -11.94
C PHE A 391 -1.65 -4.22 -11.48
N GLY A 392 -0.67 -3.53 -12.10
CA GLY A 392 0.74 -3.55 -11.63
C GLY A 392 1.77 -4.17 -12.59
N MET A 393 1.87 -3.61 -13.82
CA MET A 393 2.91 -3.78 -14.87
C MET A 393 3.01 -5.09 -15.69
N ASP A 394 3.28 -4.86 -16.98
CA ASP A 394 3.44 -5.76 -18.16
C ASP A 394 2.28 -6.70 -18.52
N LEU A 395 1.05 -6.20 -18.48
CA LEU A 395 -0.08 -6.80 -19.19
C LEU A 395 -0.03 -6.47 -20.69
N HIS A 396 0.55 -7.38 -21.48
CA HIS A 396 0.25 -7.48 -22.91
C HIS A 396 -0.24 -8.88 -23.26
N HIS A 397 -1.38 -9.31 -22.70
CA HIS A 397 -2.13 -10.45 -23.22
C HIS A 397 -3.44 -9.97 -23.85
N ILE A 398 -3.67 -10.32 -25.13
CA ILE A 398 -4.91 -10.00 -25.85
C ILE A 398 -5.57 -11.32 -26.27
N ALA A 399 -6.65 -11.71 -25.60
CA ALA A 399 -7.52 -12.81 -26.02
C ALA A 399 -8.73 -12.25 -26.79
N LEU A 400 -8.92 -12.66 -28.06
CA LEU A 400 -10.00 -12.17 -28.95
C LEU A 400 -10.92 -13.32 -29.42
N THR A 401 -12.22 -13.05 -29.58
CA THR A 401 -13.15 -13.90 -30.35
C THR A 401 -13.01 -13.70 -31.86
N GLU A 402 -13.64 -14.55 -32.68
CA GLU A 402 -13.60 -14.47 -34.16
C GLU A 402 -13.98 -13.07 -34.70
N ASP A 403 -15.09 -12.51 -34.23
CA ASP A 403 -15.55 -11.17 -34.62
C ASP A 403 -14.59 -10.06 -34.13
N GLN A 404 -13.92 -10.27 -33.00
CA GLN A 404 -12.97 -9.31 -32.42
C GLN A 404 -11.61 -9.33 -33.12
N ALA A 405 -11.24 -10.48 -33.68
CA ALA A 405 -10.04 -10.70 -34.47
C ALA A 405 -10.11 -9.93 -35.81
N ASP A 406 -11.30 -9.84 -36.40
CA ASP A 406 -11.58 -8.99 -37.58
C ASP A 406 -11.43 -7.49 -37.30
N ILE A 407 -11.78 -7.05 -36.10
CA ILE A 407 -11.58 -5.67 -35.67
C ILE A 407 -10.09 -5.39 -35.49
N ALA A 408 -9.32 -6.33 -34.93
CA ALA A 408 -7.87 -6.20 -34.81
C ALA A 408 -7.17 -6.15 -36.17
N ARG A 409 -7.64 -6.89 -37.19
CA ARG A 409 -7.12 -6.84 -38.57
C ARG A 409 -7.15 -5.45 -39.19
N LEU A 410 -8.03 -4.55 -38.75
CA LEU A 410 -8.08 -3.17 -39.23
C LEU A 410 -6.78 -2.41 -38.99
N TYR A 411 -6.01 -2.78 -37.96
CA TYR A 411 -4.74 -2.14 -37.64
C TYR A 411 -3.60 -2.48 -38.61
N SER A 412 -3.76 -3.51 -39.45
CA SER A 412 -2.82 -3.79 -40.57
C SER A 412 -2.70 -2.60 -41.53
N LEU A 413 -3.72 -1.73 -41.61
CA LEU A 413 -3.67 -0.48 -42.37
C LEU A 413 -2.53 0.45 -41.94
N PHE A 414 -2.11 0.36 -40.68
CA PHE A 414 -1.06 1.19 -40.13
C PHE A 414 0.30 0.51 -40.14
N GLY A 415 0.37 -0.78 -40.51
CA GLY A 415 1.60 -1.58 -40.49
C GLY A 415 2.19 -1.71 -39.08
N ARG A 416 1.34 -1.71 -38.05
CA ARG A 416 1.71 -1.85 -36.63
C ARG A 416 0.68 -2.71 -35.89
N THR A 417 1.08 -3.25 -34.75
CA THR A 417 0.16 -3.83 -33.77
C THR A 417 -0.74 -2.74 -33.17
N PRO A 418 -2.03 -3.06 -32.89
CA PRO A 418 -2.87 -2.14 -32.13
C PRO A 418 -2.28 -1.91 -30.75
N ASP A 419 -2.35 -0.67 -30.27
CA ASP A 419 -2.25 -0.39 -28.85
C ASP A 419 -3.55 -0.84 -28.15
N TYR A 420 -3.44 -1.24 -26.88
CA TYR A 420 -4.56 -1.77 -26.11
C TYR A 420 -5.76 -0.81 -26.05
N GLN A 421 -5.50 0.49 -25.87
CA GLN A 421 -6.56 1.50 -25.77
C GLN A 421 -7.34 1.63 -27.08
N GLY A 422 -6.64 1.66 -28.22
CA GLY A 422 -7.23 1.69 -29.54
C GLY A 422 -8.08 0.44 -29.82
N LEU A 423 -7.54 -0.76 -29.58
CA LEU A 423 -8.30 -1.99 -29.82
C LEU A 423 -9.51 -2.09 -28.90
N ASN A 424 -9.36 -1.85 -27.60
CA ASN A 424 -10.44 -1.92 -26.62
C ASN A 424 -11.59 -0.97 -26.95
N TYR A 425 -11.30 0.23 -27.49
CA TYR A 425 -12.33 1.15 -27.94
C TYR A 425 -13.24 0.52 -29.01
N TRP A 426 -12.67 -0.11 -30.04
CA TRP A 426 -13.45 -0.71 -31.12
C TRP A 426 -14.18 -1.99 -30.69
N LEU A 427 -13.55 -2.81 -29.86
CA LEU A 427 -14.20 -3.98 -29.26
C LEU A 427 -15.39 -3.57 -28.39
N THR A 428 -15.30 -2.45 -27.68
CA THR A 428 -16.41 -1.88 -26.91
C THR A 428 -17.55 -1.43 -27.82
N GLN A 429 -17.27 -0.78 -28.95
CA GLN A 429 -18.32 -0.41 -29.92
C GLN A 429 -19.05 -1.63 -30.50
N HIS A 430 -18.32 -2.73 -30.75
CA HIS A 430 -18.89 -4.00 -31.18
C HIS A 430 -19.81 -4.60 -30.11
N ALA A 431 -19.34 -4.64 -28.86
CA ALA A 431 -20.13 -5.13 -27.73
C ALA A 431 -21.41 -4.28 -27.46
N MET A 432 -21.37 -2.99 -27.79
CA MET A 432 -22.53 -2.08 -27.73
C MET A 432 -23.53 -2.25 -28.88
N GLY A 433 -23.33 -3.26 -29.76
CA GLY A 433 -24.24 -3.59 -30.84
C GLY A 433 -23.95 -2.88 -32.17
N SER A 434 -22.79 -2.23 -32.31
CA SER A 434 -22.34 -1.73 -33.61
C SER A 434 -21.97 -2.90 -34.50
N SER A 435 -22.46 -2.90 -35.75
CA SER A 435 -22.07 -3.93 -36.72
C SER A 435 -20.62 -3.73 -37.19
N ASP A 436 -19.98 -4.81 -37.63
CA ASP A 436 -18.62 -4.76 -38.20
C ASP A 436 -18.50 -3.73 -39.33
N ALA A 437 -19.54 -3.60 -40.15
CA ALA A 437 -19.59 -2.58 -41.20
C ALA A 437 -19.54 -1.15 -40.63
N ALA A 438 -20.27 -0.88 -39.54
CA ALA A 438 -20.27 0.44 -38.90
C ALA A 438 -18.94 0.74 -38.20
N ILE A 439 -18.33 -0.26 -37.56
CA ILE A 439 -17.01 -0.15 -36.93
C ILE A 439 -15.94 0.10 -37.98
N ARG A 440 -15.95 -0.65 -39.09
CA ARG A 440 -15.04 -0.43 -40.22
C ARG A 440 -15.18 0.97 -40.78
N ASP A 441 -16.41 1.42 -41.07
CA ASP A 441 -16.63 2.78 -41.59
C ASP A 441 -16.13 3.85 -40.60
N ALA A 442 -16.38 3.69 -39.30
CA ALA A 442 -15.90 4.62 -38.28
C ALA A 442 -14.36 4.60 -38.15
N PHE A 443 -13.74 3.42 -38.16
CA PHE A 443 -12.29 3.23 -38.12
C PHE A 443 -11.60 3.95 -39.28
N LEU A 444 -12.16 3.79 -40.48
CA LEU A 444 -11.63 4.36 -41.71
C LEU A 444 -11.83 5.88 -41.82
N ASN A 445 -12.77 6.43 -41.04
CA ASN A 445 -12.98 7.86 -40.89
C ASN A 445 -12.33 8.44 -39.61
N SER A 446 -11.54 7.64 -38.89
CA SER A 446 -10.80 8.11 -37.71
C SER A 446 -9.79 9.20 -38.08
N ALA A 447 -9.44 10.05 -37.09
CA ALA A 447 -8.45 11.10 -37.29
C ALA A 447 -7.09 10.55 -37.78
N GLU A 448 -6.68 9.38 -37.29
CA GLU A 448 -5.44 8.69 -37.67
C GLU A 448 -5.50 8.21 -39.14
N ALA A 449 -6.58 7.55 -39.55
CA ALA A 449 -6.77 7.12 -40.93
C ALA A 449 -6.85 8.31 -41.91
N MET A 450 -7.57 9.37 -41.54
CA MET A 450 -7.65 10.58 -42.35
C MET A 450 -6.29 11.29 -42.45
N GLN A 451 -5.51 11.35 -41.37
CA GLN A 451 -4.18 11.97 -41.40
C GLN A 451 -3.21 11.19 -42.30
N ARG A 452 -3.23 9.85 -42.25
CA ARG A 452 -2.38 9.00 -43.09
C ARG A 452 -2.71 9.11 -44.57
N TYR A 453 -4.00 9.05 -44.92
CA TYR A 453 -4.43 8.87 -46.31
C TYR A 453 -4.85 10.14 -47.04
N SER A 454 -5.14 11.25 -46.35
CA SER A 454 -5.64 12.50 -46.97
C SER A 454 -4.68 13.13 -47.99
N GLY A 455 -3.36 12.90 -47.85
CA GLY A 455 -2.34 13.45 -48.75
C GLY A 455 -1.97 12.59 -49.95
N LEU A 456 -2.47 11.35 -50.04
CA LEU A 456 -2.10 10.42 -51.11
C LEU A 456 -3.02 10.59 -52.32
N ASP A 457 -2.48 10.49 -53.54
CA ASP A 457 -3.30 10.29 -54.74
C ASP A 457 -3.80 8.84 -54.85
N SER A 458 -4.70 8.56 -55.80
CA SER A 458 -5.30 7.22 -55.95
C SER A 458 -4.28 6.10 -56.20
N ARG A 459 -3.19 6.38 -56.92
CA ARG A 459 -2.17 5.38 -57.22
C ARG A 459 -1.25 5.16 -56.01
N ALA A 460 -0.85 6.25 -55.35
CA ALA A 460 -0.03 6.22 -54.13
C ALA A 460 -0.76 5.54 -52.98
N PHE A 461 -2.07 5.76 -52.84
CA PHE A 461 -2.92 5.10 -51.86
C PHE A 461 -2.96 3.58 -52.04
N VAL A 462 -3.17 3.10 -53.27
CA VAL A 462 -3.18 1.66 -53.57
C VAL A 462 -1.79 1.04 -53.35
N LEU A 463 -0.72 1.76 -53.71
CA LEU A 463 0.65 1.31 -53.48
C LEU A 463 0.97 1.19 -51.98
N ASP A 464 0.49 2.12 -51.14
CA ASP A 464 0.63 2.04 -49.68
C ASP A 464 -0.05 0.78 -49.14
N LEU A 465 -1.30 0.47 -49.56
CA LEU A 465 -2.01 -0.73 -49.12
C LEU A 465 -1.32 -2.04 -49.51
N TYR A 466 -0.72 -2.12 -50.70
CA TYR A 466 0.10 -3.27 -51.07
C TYR A 466 1.31 -3.45 -50.13
N GLN A 467 1.91 -2.34 -49.70
CA GLN A 467 3.06 -2.36 -48.79
C GLN A 467 2.67 -2.63 -47.34
N THR A 468 1.55 -2.08 -46.86
CA THR A 468 1.14 -2.14 -45.45
C THR A 468 0.28 -3.36 -45.13
N VAL A 469 -0.69 -3.70 -45.98
CA VAL A 469 -1.63 -4.81 -45.74
C VAL A 469 -1.09 -6.12 -46.32
N LEU A 470 -0.44 -6.08 -47.49
CA LEU A 470 0.02 -7.29 -48.19
C LEU A 470 1.54 -7.49 -48.14
N HIS A 471 2.28 -6.58 -47.49
CA HIS A 471 3.73 -6.64 -47.32
C HIS A 471 4.52 -6.91 -48.61
N ARG A 472 4.04 -6.40 -49.75
CA ARG A 472 4.72 -6.55 -51.04
C ARG A 472 4.63 -5.31 -51.90
N THR A 473 5.47 -5.26 -52.94
CA THR A 473 5.29 -4.26 -53.98
C THR A 473 4.11 -4.66 -54.85
N GLY A 474 3.15 -3.74 -55.02
CA GLY A 474 2.01 -3.94 -55.91
C GLY A 474 2.49 -4.11 -57.35
N ASP A 475 2.03 -5.16 -58.02
CA ASP A 475 2.27 -5.36 -59.45
C ASP A 475 1.50 -4.30 -60.26
N ASP A 476 2.05 -3.92 -61.42
CA ASP A 476 1.48 -2.84 -62.23
C ASP A 476 0.02 -3.11 -62.67
N SER A 477 -0.35 -4.39 -62.86
CA SER A 477 -1.72 -4.80 -63.17
C SER A 477 -2.68 -4.55 -62.01
N GLY A 478 -2.34 -4.99 -60.80
CA GLY A 478 -3.16 -4.83 -59.60
C GLY A 478 -3.31 -3.36 -59.20
N VAL A 479 -2.21 -2.60 -59.23
CA VAL A 479 -2.23 -1.16 -58.96
C VAL A 479 -3.09 -0.42 -59.99
N SER A 480 -2.98 -0.78 -61.27
CA SER A 480 -3.78 -0.15 -62.33
C SER A 480 -5.27 -0.51 -62.21
N TYR A 481 -5.61 -1.73 -61.79
CA TYR A 481 -6.99 -2.17 -61.59
C TYR A 481 -7.70 -1.33 -60.51
N TRP A 482 -7.14 -1.28 -59.30
CA TRP A 482 -7.72 -0.52 -58.19
C TRP A 482 -7.75 0.98 -58.44
N ASN A 483 -6.69 1.53 -59.06
CA ASN A 483 -6.65 2.94 -59.45
C ASN A 483 -7.76 3.28 -60.46
N THR A 484 -8.04 2.39 -61.43
CA THR A 484 -9.12 2.60 -62.41
C THR A 484 -10.49 2.57 -61.76
N LEU A 485 -10.73 1.63 -60.84
CA LEU A 485 -12.00 1.56 -60.10
C LEU A 485 -12.23 2.79 -59.23
N GLN A 486 -11.18 3.30 -58.59
CA GLN A 486 -11.29 4.52 -57.80
C GLN A 486 -11.57 5.75 -58.67
N GLN A 487 -10.98 5.85 -59.87
CA GLN A 487 -11.33 6.88 -60.85
C GLN A 487 -12.76 6.75 -61.40
N GLN A 488 -13.34 5.54 -61.36
CA GLN A 488 -14.72 5.27 -61.73
C GLN A 488 -15.71 5.45 -60.56
N GLY A 489 -15.25 5.95 -59.41
CA GLY A 489 -16.10 6.32 -58.28
C GLY A 489 -16.15 5.32 -57.13
N LEU A 490 -15.32 4.28 -57.13
CA LEU A 490 -15.19 3.38 -55.97
C LEU A 490 -14.56 4.14 -54.80
N SER A 491 -15.16 4.07 -53.62
CA SER A 491 -14.65 4.76 -52.43
C SER A 491 -13.34 4.15 -51.93
N ARG A 492 -12.52 4.95 -51.24
CA ARG A 492 -11.30 4.46 -50.57
C ARG A 492 -11.60 3.38 -49.53
N THR A 493 -12.72 3.51 -48.82
CA THR A 493 -13.24 2.51 -47.89
C THR A 493 -13.45 1.16 -48.56
N ALA A 494 -14.10 1.14 -49.74
CA ALA A 494 -14.33 -0.10 -50.47
C ALA A 494 -13.04 -0.72 -51.05
N VAL A 495 -12.04 0.11 -51.38
CA VAL A 495 -10.72 -0.38 -51.77
C VAL A 495 -10.01 -1.03 -50.57
N ILE A 496 -10.02 -0.38 -49.41
CA ILE A 496 -9.43 -0.92 -48.17
C ILE A 496 -10.09 -2.25 -47.77
N ASP A 497 -11.42 -2.30 -47.78
CA ASP A 497 -12.19 -3.49 -47.46
C ASP A 497 -11.84 -4.66 -48.40
N GLY A 498 -11.61 -4.36 -49.69
CA GLY A 498 -11.16 -5.35 -50.67
C GLY A 498 -9.73 -5.87 -50.42
N PHE A 499 -8.84 -5.06 -49.84
CA PHE A 499 -7.49 -5.50 -49.46
C PHE A 499 -7.51 -6.33 -48.17
N LEU A 500 -8.16 -5.82 -47.12
CA LEU A 500 -8.22 -6.47 -45.80
C LEU A 500 -8.90 -7.85 -45.86
N ASN A 501 -9.97 -7.97 -46.63
CA ASN A 501 -10.70 -9.23 -46.81
C ASN A 501 -10.23 -10.03 -48.04
N SER A 502 -9.09 -9.68 -48.64
CA SER A 502 -8.54 -10.47 -49.73
C SER A 502 -8.05 -11.83 -49.21
N PRO A 503 -8.15 -12.92 -49.99
CA PRO A 503 -7.57 -14.21 -49.60
C PRO A 503 -6.08 -14.12 -49.27
N GLU A 504 -5.35 -13.19 -49.89
CA GLU A 504 -3.94 -12.93 -49.61
C GLU A 504 -3.72 -12.29 -48.23
N SER A 505 -4.52 -11.29 -47.85
CA SER A 505 -4.52 -10.70 -46.51
C SER A 505 -4.94 -11.70 -45.44
N HIS A 506 -5.98 -12.50 -45.71
CA HIS A 506 -6.37 -13.60 -44.83
C HIS A 506 -5.22 -14.61 -44.68
N ASN A 507 -4.57 -15.07 -45.74
CA ASN A 507 -3.44 -16.02 -45.61
C ASN A 507 -2.18 -15.42 -44.94
N LEU A 508 -1.96 -14.10 -45.06
CA LEU A 508 -0.86 -13.41 -44.38
C LEU A 508 -1.13 -13.22 -42.89
N SER A 509 -2.40 -12.98 -42.56
CA SER A 509 -2.84 -12.84 -41.18
C SER A 509 -3.08 -14.19 -40.54
N GLU A 510 -3.69 -15.18 -41.20
CA GLU A 510 -4.10 -16.49 -40.68
C GLU A 510 -3.01 -17.56 -40.92
N GLY A 511 -2.26 -17.93 -39.88
CA GLY A 511 -1.27 -19.03 -39.91
C GLY A 511 -1.91 -20.43 -40.03
N GLU A 512 -1.08 -21.47 -40.23
CA GLU A 512 -1.49 -22.88 -40.50
C GLU A 512 -2.41 -23.54 -39.44
N THR A 513 -2.67 -22.86 -38.33
CA THR A 513 -3.47 -23.31 -37.18
C THR A 513 -4.51 -22.27 -36.72
N GLY A 514 -4.82 -21.25 -37.55
CA GLY A 514 -5.86 -20.26 -37.25
C GLY A 514 -5.40 -19.07 -36.38
N TYR A 515 -4.11 -18.72 -36.44
CA TYR A 515 -3.55 -17.55 -35.75
C TYR A 515 -3.62 -16.28 -36.61
N ILE A 516 -4.00 -15.12 -36.08
CA ILE A 516 -3.75 -13.78 -36.64
C ILE A 516 -2.33 -13.29 -36.30
N ARG A 517 -1.49 -13.12 -37.33
CA ARG A 517 -0.21 -12.37 -37.31
C ARG A 517 -0.47 -10.92 -37.71
N ILE A 518 -0.16 -9.97 -36.84
CA ILE A 518 -0.05 -8.54 -37.19
C ILE A 518 1.42 -8.14 -37.04
N VAL A 519 2.16 -8.07 -38.14
CA VAL A 519 3.61 -7.83 -38.15
C VAL A 519 3.90 -6.34 -38.35
N ALA A 520 4.71 -5.75 -37.46
CA ALA A 520 5.26 -4.40 -37.66
C ALA A 520 6.48 -4.44 -38.58
N HIS A 521 6.66 -3.41 -39.40
CA HIS A 521 7.80 -3.32 -40.31
C HIS A 521 9.10 -2.97 -39.57
N ASN A 522 9.95 -3.98 -39.33
CA ASN A 522 11.42 -4.02 -39.53
C ASN A 522 12.10 -4.89 -38.46
N ALA A 523 12.64 -6.02 -38.92
CA ALA A 523 13.38 -7.06 -38.21
C ALA A 523 12.50 -8.15 -37.56
N TRP A 524 12.52 -9.32 -38.19
CA TRP A 524 12.11 -10.58 -37.56
C TRP A 524 12.95 -10.79 -36.30
N ASN A 525 12.35 -10.68 -35.12
CA ASN A 525 12.83 -11.29 -33.90
C ASN A 525 11.67 -12.06 -33.25
N ASN A 526 11.97 -13.11 -32.48
CA ASN A 526 10.99 -14.02 -31.88
C ASN A 526 10.14 -13.37 -30.74
N LEU A 527 9.79 -12.09 -30.86
CA LEU A 527 9.01 -11.30 -29.91
C LEU A 527 7.60 -10.97 -30.45
N ASP A 528 7.17 -11.62 -31.52
CA ASP A 528 5.90 -11.32 -32.20
C ASP A 528 4.69 -12.00 -31.52
N MET A 529 3.67 -11.21 -31.16
CA MET A 529 2.40 -11.63 -30.58
C MET A 529 1.60 -12.55 -31.53
N VAL A 530 1.23 -13.74 -31.05
CA VAL A 530 0.42 -14.74 -31.76
C VAL A 530 -1.01 -14.67 -31.24
N VAL A 531 -1.97 -14.26 -32.06
CA VAL A 531 -3.38 -14.20 -31.66
C VAL A 531 -4.10 -15.39 -32.27
N GLY A 532 -4.72 -16.30 -31.50
CA GLY A 532 -5.47 -17.44 -32.05
C GLY A 532 -6.72 -17.76 -31.26
N LYS A 533 -7.64 -18.52 -31.88
CA LYS A 533 -8.80 -19.11 -31.18
C LYS A 533 -8.28 -20.02 -30.08
N GLY A 534 -8.65 -19.72 -28.83
CA GLY A 534 -8.21 -20.49 -27.67
C GLY A 534 -6.69 -20.51 -27.48
N VAL A 535 -5.98 -19.42 -27.78
CA VAL A 535 -4.52 -19.36 -27.62
C VAL A 535 -4.12 -18.14 -26.78
N ALA A 536 -3.26 -18.36 -25.79
CA ALA A 536 -2.65 -17.32 -24.98
C ALA A 536 -1.12 -17.53 -24.94
N THR A 537 -0.33 -16.45 -24.98
CA THR A 537 1.13 -16.56 -24.90
C THR A 537 1.67 -15.58 -23.86
N GLY A 538 2.62 -16.06 -23.08
CA GLY A 538 3.55 -15.31 -22.25
C GLY A 538 4.56 -14.52 -23.08
N THR A 539 5.31 -13.66 -22.41
CA THR A 539 6.42 -12.85 -22.90
C THR A 539 7.75 -13.60 -22.78
N ALA A 540 8.87 -12.89 -22.62
CA ALA A 540 10.17 -13.49 -22.31
C ALA A 540 10.60 -13.21 -20.86
N GLY A 541 9.66 -12.73 -20.04
CA GLY A 541 9.79 -12.55 -18.60
C GLY A 541 8.88 -13.50 -17.84
N ASP A 542 8.75 -13.31 -16.53
CA ASP A 542 7.89 -14.17 -15.69
C ASP A 542 6.42 -13.80 -15.89
N ASP A 543 5.65 -14.66 -16.54
CA ASP A 543 4.25 -14.39 -16.84
C ASP A 543 3.29 -15.08 -15.87
N GLN A 544 2.16 -14.44 -15.57
CA GLN A 544 1.06 -15.08 -14.86
C GLN A 544 -0.22 -14.97 -15.67
N ILE A 545 -0.81 -16.13 -15.97
CA ILE A 545 -2.00 -16.22 -16.80
C ILE A 545 -3.11 -16.92 -16.01
N SER A 546 -4.23 -16.26 -15.79
CA SER A 546 -5.38 -16.84 -15.09
C SER A 546 -6.34 -17.55 -16.03
N GLU A 547 -6.93 -18.66 -15.57
CA GLU A 547 -8.06 -19.34 -16.22
C GLU A 547 -9.18 -18.36 -16.61
N GLN A 548 -9.45 -17.31 -15.82
CA GLN A 548 -10.51 -16.35 -16.10
C GLN A 548 -10.20 -15.41 -17.30
N GLU A 549 -8.91 -15.28 -17.63
CA GLU A 549 -8.40 -14.41 -18.68
C GLU A 549 -8.33 -15.13 -20.02
N VAL A 550 -8.44 -16.46 -19.97
CA VAL A 550 -8.22 -17.35 -21.10
C VAL A 550 -9.54 -17.72 -21.75
N ARG A 551 -9.54 -17.76 -23.08
CA ARG A 551 -10.70 -18.17 -23.89
C ARG A 551 -10.47 -19.56 -24.41
N LEU A 552 -11.53 -20.34 -24.54
CA LEU A 552 -11.47 -21.67 -25.12
C LEU A 552 -11.79 -21.62 -26.61
N ASP A 553 -11.19 -22.51 -27.39
CA ASP A 553 -11.52 -22.75 -28.78
C ASP A 553 -12.88 -23.45 -28.93
N SER A 554 -13.28 -23.77 -30.17
CA SER A 554 -14.53 -24.49 -30.45
C SER A 554 -14.58 -25.92 -29.89
N SER A 555 -13.44 -26.46 -29.47
CA SER A 555 -13.27 -27.78 -28.87
C SER A 555 -13.21 -27.72 -27.34
N ALA A 556 -13.43 -26.53 -26.75
CA ALA A 556 -13.28 -26.25 -25.33
C ALA A 556 -11.83 -26.35 -24.79
N VAL A 557 -10.85 -26.13 -25.65
CA VAL A 557 -9.41 -26.18 -25.33
C VAL A 557 -8.80 -24.79 -25.43
N SER A 558 -7.91 -24.44 -24.51
CA SER A 558 -6.98 -23.34 -24.69
C SER A 558 -5.55 -23.82 -24.70
N HIS A 559 -4.75 -23.36 -25.66
CA HIS A 559 -3.33 -23.61 -25.78
C HIS A 559 -2.56 -22.40 -25.25
N LEU A 560 -1.71 -22.63 -24.26
CA LEU A 560 -0.95 -21.61 -23.59
C LEU A 560 0.55 -21.88 -23.69
N ALA A 561 1.33 -20.84 -23.97
CA ALA A 561 2.78 -20.90 -24.01
C ALA A 561 3.37 -19.86 -23.07
N GLY A 562 4.04 -20.26 -21.99
CA GLY A 562 4.76 -19.36 -21.08
C GLY A 562 5.99 -18.72 -21.73
N ASN A 563 6.67 -19.47 -22.61
CA ASN A 563 7.93 -19.10 -23.26
C ASN A 563 9.14 -19.10 -22.31
N ALA A 564 9.78 -17.95 -22.07
CA ALA A 564 11.03 -17.87 -21.30
C ALA A 564 10.79 -17.05 -20.03
N GLY A 565 11.18 -17.57 -18.87
CA GLY A 565 10.81 -16.98 -17.59
C GLY A 565 10.41 -18.09 -16.62
N ILE A 566 9.92 -17.72 -15.44
CA ILE A 566 9.15 -18.62 -14.57
C ILE A 566 7.68 -18.26 -14.70
N ASP A 567 6.95 -19.09 -15.43
CA ASP A 567 5.57 -18.78 -15.81
C ASP A 567 4.56 -19.52 -14.93
N THR A 568 3.54 -18.82 -14.46
CA THR A 568 2.46 -19.34 -13.60
C THR A 568 1.13 -19.38 -14.34
N PHE A 569 0.41 -20.49 -14.21
CA PHE A 569 -0.99 -20.58 -14.63
C PHE A 569 -1.89 -20.70 -13.40
N ILE A 570 -2.86 -19.78 -13.26
CA ILE A 570 -3.72 -19.65 -12.07
C ILE A 570 -5.10 -20.24 -12.37
N PHE A 571 -5.53 -21.21 -11.58
CA PHE A 571 -6.81 -21.91 -11.71
C PHE A 571 -7.87 -21.36 -10.74
N ASN A 572 -9.14 -21.43 -11.12
CA ASN A 572 -10.24 -20.91 -10.29
C ASN A 572 -10.64 -21.80 -9.12
N ASP A 573 -10.26 -23.08 -9.14
CA ASP A 573 -10.76 -24.09 -8.21
C ASP A 573 -9.59 -24.86 -7.60
N ALA A 574 -9.88 -25.64 -6.55
CA ALA A 574 -8.90 -26.56 -5.96
C ALA A 574 -8.38 -27.57 -6.99
N ALA A 575 -7.14 -28.03 -6.82
CA ALA A 575 -6.49 -28.98 -7.74
C ALA A 575 -7.29 -30.28 -7.94
N SER A 576 -8.09 -30.69 -6.96
CA SER A 576 -8.98 -31.86 -7.06
C SER A 576 -10.09 -31.72 -8.11
N ALA A 577 -10.38 -30.49 -8.56
CA ALA A 577 -11.32 -30.21 -9.64
C ALA A 577 -10.70 -30.40 -11.04
N TYR A 578 -9.40 -30.70 -11.14
CA TYR A 578 -8.67 -30.81 -12.39
C TYR A 578 -7.98 -32.17 -12.54
N THR A 579 -7.91 -32.65 -13.77
CA THR A 579 -7.08 -33.79 -14.17
C THR A 579 -5.88 -33.28 -14.95
N ILE A 580 -4.69 -33.63 -14.48
CA ILE A 580 -3.43 -33.28 -15.13
C ILE A 580 -2.92 -34.50 -15.91
N SER A 581 -2.55 -34.29 -17.16
CA SER A 581 -1.96 -35.30 -18.03
C SER A 581 -0.84 -34.70 -18.87
N THR A 582 0.08 -35.52 -19.37
CA THR A 582 1.07 -35.09 -20.36
C THR A 582 0.46 -35.21 -21.75
N LEU A 583 0.50 -34.14 -22.53
CA LEU A 583 0.12 -34.16 -23.93
C LEU A 583 1.31 -34.63 -24.79
N ASP A 584 2.49 -34.11 -24.49
CA ASP A 584 3.77 -34.49 -25.08
C ASP A 584 4.93 -34.26 -24.09
N THR A 585 6.17 -34.17 -24.58
CA THR A 585 7.37 -33.99 -23.73
C THR A 585 7.45 -32.64 -23.04
N ASP A 586 6.83 -31.61 -23.61
CA ASP A 586 7.00 -30.21 -23.21
C ASP A 586 5.67 -29.50 -22.89
N THR A 587 4.55 -30.21 -23.03
CA THR A 587 3.19 -29.68 -22.85
C THR A 587 2.37 -30.52 -21.88
N LEU A 588 1.83 -29.85 -20.86
CA LEU A 588 0.83 -30.40 -19.94
C LEU A 588 -0.58 -30.11 -20.44
N SER A 589 -1.47 -31.09 -20.36
CA SER A 589 -2.90 -30.87 -20.59
C SER A 589 -3.66 -31.02 -19.28
N ILE A 590 -4.31 -29.94 -18.85
CA ILE A 590 -5.09 -29.86 -17.61
C ILE A 590 -6.55 -29.68 -17.94
N SER A 591 -7.41 -30.62 -17.55
CA SER A 591 -8.84 -30.60 -17.87
C SER A 591 -9.70 -30.49 -16.62
N ARG A 592 -10.76 -29.68 -16.66
CA ARG A 592 -11.78 -29.64 -15.61
C ARG A 592 -12.49 -30.98 -15.49
N SER A 593 -12.53 -31.51 -14.27
CA SER A 593 -13.26 -32.73 -13.90
C SER A 593 -14.71 -32.47 -13.48
N THR A 594 -15.02 -31.22 -13.13
CA THR A 594 -16.35 -30.77 -12.69
C THR A 594 -16.71 -29.43 -13.35
N GLY A 595 -17.99 -29.22 -13.66
CA GLY A 595 -18.47 -27.99 -14.30
C GLY A 595 -18.44 -28.00 -15.83
N ALA A 596 -18.35 -26.81 -16.44
CA ALA A 596 -18.24 -26.66 -17.89
C ALA A 596 -16.91 -27.22 -18.39
N ALA A 597 -16.94 -27.95 -19.51
CA ALA A 597 -15.74 -28.54 -20.10
C ALA A 597 -14.75 -27.44 -20.48
N ALA A 598 -13.53 -27.54 -19.95
CA ALA A 598 -12.41 -26.67 -20.24
C ALA A 598 -11.12 -27.49 -20.14
N THR A 599 -10.26 -27.38 -21.14
CA THR A 599 -8.94 -27.98 -21.16
C THR A 599 -7.90 -26.90 -21.42
N PHE A 600 -6.79 -26.92 -20.69
CA PHE A 600 -5.68 -25.98 -20.79
C PHE A 600 -4.40 -26.77 -21.14
N ASP A 601 -3.90 -26.56 -22.35
CA ASP A 601 -2.65 -27.14 -22.82
C ASP A 601 -1.51 -26.14 -22.55
N LEU A 602 -0.74 -26.37 -21.50
CA LEU A 602 0.29 -25.47 -21.00
C LEU A 602 1.69 -25.94 -21.45
N SER A 603 2.38 -25.10 -22.20
CA SER A 603 3.78 -25.30 -22.62
C SER A 603 4.68 -24.23 -22.00
N GLY A 604 5.84 -24.62 -21.48
CA GLY A 604 6.79 -23.67 -20.85
C GLY A 604 6.38 -23.10 -19.48
N PHE A 605 5.26 -23.54 -18.89
CA PHE A 605 4.87 -23.13 -17.54
C PHE A 605 5.66 -23.86 -16.46
N ASN A 606 5.99 -23.13 -15.39
CA ASN A 606 6.79 -23.62 -14.27
C ASN A 606 5.99 -23.76 -12.98
N VAL A 607 4.85 -23.06 -12.86
CA VAL A 607 3.98 -23.10 -11.68
C VAL A 607 2.52 -23.24 -12.10
N LEU A 608 1.81 -24.17 -11.45
CA LEU A 608 0.37 -24.29 -11.51
C LEU A 608 -0.20 -23.87 -10.16
N ASP A 609 -0.91 -22.76 -10.12
CA ASP A 609 -1.46 -22.19 -8.90
C ASP A 609 -2.96 -22.52 -8.80
N PHE A 610 -3.32 -23.39 -7.87
CA PHE A 610 -4.71 -23.76 -7.59
C PHE A 610 -5.17 -23.09 -6.30
N ALA A 611 -6.47 -22.92 -6.14
CA ALA A 611 -7.05 -22.28 -4.96
C ALA A 611 -6.67 -22.93 -3.60
N ASP A 612 -6.21 -24.18 -3.61
CA ASP A 612 -5.78 -24.92 -2.41
C ASP A 612 -4.26 -25.19 -2.31
N ARG A 613 -3.49 -25.03 -3.40
CA ARG A 613 -2.04 -25.32 -3.44
C ARG A 613 -1.37 -24.91 -4.76
N GLU A 614 -0.06 -24.72 -4.70
CA GLU A 614 0.81 -24.57 -5.87
C GLU A 614 1.47 -25.91 -6.25
N LEU A 615 1.69 -26.11 -7.55
CA LEU A 615 2.44 -27.24 -8.09
C LEU A 615 3.52 -26.75 -9.06
N PHE A 616 4.78 -27.09 -8.77
CA PHE A 616 5.91 -26.76 -9.63
C PHE A 616 6.07 -27.77 -10.77
N VAL A 617 6.24 -27.26 -11.97
CA VAL A 617 6.50 -28.02 -13.20
C VAL A 617 7.96 -27.76 -13.58
N LEU A 618 8.82 -28.76 -13.32
CA LEU A 618 10.27 -28.64 -13.47
C LEU A 618 10.79 -29.71 -14.43
N ASP A 619 11.72 -29.31 -15.30
CA ASP A 619 12.50 -30.27 -16.09
C ASP A 619 13.52 -31.03 -15.21
N SER A 620 14.18 -32.04 -15.79
CA SER A 620 15.14 -32.88 -15.05
C SER A 620 16.36 -32.15 -14.48
N ALA A 621 16.75 -31.01 -15.05
CA ALA A 621 17.85 -30.18 -14.54
C ALA A 621 17.36 -29.27 -13.41
N GLN A 622 16.22 -28.59 -13.60
CA GLN A 622 15.58 -27.72 -12.61
C GLN A 622 15.16 -28.51 -11.36
N ALA A 623 14.63 -29.71 -11.57
CA ALA A 623 14.36 -30.74 -10.57
C ALA A 623 15.52 -30.99 -9.59
N SER A 624 16.75 -31.03 -10.11
CA SER A 624 17.93 -31.35 -9.29
C SER A 624 18.27 -30.23 -8.32
N ILE A 625 17.90 -29.00 -8.67
CA ILE A 625 18.01 -27.80 -7.85
C ILE A 625 16.83 -27.73 -6.88
N GLY A 626 15.61 -27.98 -7.34
CA GLY A 626 14.41 -28.02 -6.49
C GLY A 626 14.56 -29.02 -5.34
N ARG A 627 15.14 -30.21 -5.58
CA ARG A 627 15.41 -31.21 -4.54
C ARG A 627 16.31 -30.72 -3.40
N LEU A 628 17.08 -29.64 -3.57
CA LEU A 628 17.86 -29.08 -2.47
C LEU A 628 16.98 -28.54 -1.33
N TYR A 629 15.75 -28.14 -1.60
CA TYR A 629 14.82 -27.69 -0.57
C TYR A 629 14.40 -28.78 0.41
N THR A 630 14.49 -30.07 0.00
CA THR A 630 14.30 -31.20 0.93
C THR A 630 15.33 -31.21 2.06
N VAL A 631 16.50 -30.60 1.85
CA VAL A 631 17.52 -30.45 2.91
C VAL A 631 17.01 -29.56 4.04
N LEU A 632 16.18 -28.56 3.72
CA LEU A 632 15.53 -27.65 4.68
C LEU A 632 14.20 -28.17 5.21
N ASP A 633 13.81 -29.37 4.77
CA ASP A 633 12.52 -29.99 5.06
C ASP A 633 11.31 -29.09 4.72
N ARG A 634 11.30 -28.54 3.50
CA ARG A 634 10.16 -27.77 2.98
C ARG A 634 10.08 -27.82 1.46
N ALA A 635 8.93 -27.42 0.92
CA ALA A 635 8.80 -27.06 -0.49
C ALA A 635 9.52 -25.73 -0.78
N PRO A 636 10.05 -25.53 -2.00
CA PRO A 636 10.57 -24.23 -2.42
C PRO A 636 9.47 -23.17 -2.44
N ASP A 637 9.84 -21.93 -2.11
CA ASP A 637 9.08 -20.75 -2.51
C ASP A 637 9.54 -20.28 -3.90
N ILE A 638 8.67 -19.56 -4.62
CA ILE A 638 8.89 -19.14 -6.02
C ILE A 638 10.19 -18.34 -6.15
N GLU A 639 10.43 -17.34 -5.29
CA GLU A 639 11.59 -16.44 -5.39
C GLU A 639 12.90 -17.13 -5.01
N GLY A 640 12.88 -18.00 -4.00
CA GLY A 640 14.00 -18.85 -3.66
C GLY A 640 14.36 -19.82 -4.79
N LEU A 641 13.36 -20.50 -5.37
CA LEU A 641 13.59 -21.41 -6.49
C LEU A 641 14.12 -20.67 -7.71
N LYS A 642 13.52 -19.52 -8.06
CA LYS A 642 13.98 -18.61 -9.12
C LYS A 642 15.46 -18.26 -8.95
N PHE A 643 15.84 -17.84 -7.74
CA PHE A 643 17.21 -17.48 -7.43
C PHE A 643 18.16 -18.64 -7.78
N TRP A 644 17.90 -19.85 -7.27
CA TRP A 644 18.79 -21.00 -7.50
C TRP A 644 18.75 -21.54 -8.93
N LEU A 645 17.58 -21.49 -9.61
CA LEU A 645 17.45 -21.87 -11.01
C LEU A 645 18.23 -20.92 -11.92
N SER A 646 18.28 -19.62 -11.61
CA SER A 646 19.04 -18.63 -12.38
C SER A 646 20.56 -18.91 -12.38
N HIS A 647 21.11 -19.41 -11.27
CA HIS A 647 22.50 -19.84 -11.18
C HIS A 647 22.78 -21.07 -12.07
N GLY A 648 21.84 -22.02 -12.13
CA GLY A 648 21.92 -23.16 -13.05
C GLY A 648 21.88 -22.71 -14.52
N ALA A 649 20.98 -21.78 -14.86
CA ALA A 649 20.89 -21.20 -16.20
C ALA A 649 22.15 -20.39 -16.60
N ALA A 650 22.85 -19.80 -15.63
CA ALA A 650 24.14 -19.11 -15.82
C ALA A 650 25.33 -20.07 -16.03
N GLY A 651 25.09 -21.39 -16.04
CA GLY A 651 26.09 -22.42 -16.33
C GLY A 651 26.83 -22.96 -15.10
N GLU A 652 26.36 -22.66 -13.89
CA GLU A 652 26.86 -23.31 -12.68
C GLU A 652 26.41 -24.77 -12.62
N THR A 653 27.29 -25.67 -12.18
CA THR A 653 26.92 -27.06 -11.92
C THR A 653 26.02 -27.15 -10.68
N GLY A 654 25.13 -28.14 -10.61
CA GLY A 654 24.23 -28.32 -9.45
C GLY A 654 24.97 -28.41 -8.10
N ALA A 655 26.21 -28.90 -8.09
CA ALA A 655 27.07 -28.89 -6.90
C ALA A 655 27.56 -27.50 -6.47
N GLN A 656 27.77 -26.58 -7.42
CA GLN A 656 28.13 -25.18 -7.15
C GLN A 656 26.91 -24.44 -6.60
N VAL A 657 25.74 -24.62 -7.22
CA VAL A 657 24.45 -24.10 -6.73
C VAL A 657 24.20 -24.57 -5.29
N ALA A 658 24.36 -25.88 -5.03
CA ALA A 658 24.21 -26.43 -3.69
C ALA A 658 25.22 -25.89 -2.67
N SER A 659 26.44 -25.55 -3.12
CA SER A 659 27.44 -24.93 -2.26
C SER A 659 27.06 -23.51 -1.85
N GLY A 660 26.39 -22.76 -2.72
CA GLY A 660 25.74 -21.50 -2.36
C GLY A 660 24.54 -21.71 -1.44
N PHE A 661 23.70 -22.70 -1.74
CA PHE A 661 22.50 -23.03 -0.96
C PHE A 661 22.81 -23.29 0.51
N VAL A 662 23.83 -24.11 0.79
CA VAL A 662 24.26 -24.41 2.18
C VAL A 662 24.98 -23.25 2.88
N GLN A 663 25.30 -22.17 2.16
CA GLN A 663 25.87 -20.94 2.72
C GLN A 663 24.80 -19.85 2.94
N SER A 664 23.55 -20.13 2.55
CA SER A 664 22.46 -19.18 2.72
C SER A 664 22.15 -18.93 4.20
N ALA A 665 21.61 -17.73 4.48
CA ALA A 665 21.17 -17.36 5.82
C ALA A 665 20.06 -18.29 6.32
N GLU A 666 19.15 -18.69 5.43
CA GLU A 666 18.06 -19.63 5.75
C GLU A 666 18.60 -21.00 6.16
N PHE A 667 19.54 -21.55 5.39
CA PHE A 667 20.17 -22.83 5.73
C PHE A 667 20.85 -22.77 7.09
N SER A 668 21.59 -21.69 7.38
CA SER A 668 22.30 -21.53 8.66
C SER A 668 21.36 -21.41 9.87
N GLN A 669 20.14 -20.92 9.66
CA GLN A 669 19.11 -20.83 10.70
C GLN A 669 18.42 -22.18 10.95
N ARG A 670 18.15 -22.96 9.90
CA ARG A 670 17.45 -24.25 10.00
C ARG A 670 18.36 -25.43 10.31
N LEU A 671 19.58 -25.43 9.79
CA LEU A 671 20.62 -26.42 10.07
C LEU A 671 21.85 -25.70 10.65
N PRO A 672 21.85 -25.37 11.96
CA PRO A 672 22.98 -24.69 12.60
C PRO A 672 24.25 -25.56 12.56
N ASP A 673 25.41 -24.90 12.62
CA ASP A 673 26.71 -25.56 12.51
C ASP A 673 26.93 -26.66 13.57
N GLY A 674 26.80 -27.91 13.13
CA GLY A 674 27.08 -29.12 13.93
C GLY A 674 28.36 -29.85 13.48
N THR A 675 28.63 -31.01 14.09
CA THR A 675 29.69 -31.91 13.61
C THR A 675 29.34 -32.49 12.23
N ASN A 676 30.32 -32.99 11.47
CA ASN A 676 30.06 -33.64 10.18
C ASN A 676 29.09 -34.82 10.30
N ALA A 677 29.12 -35.55 11.43
CA ALA A 677 28.16 -36.63 11.70
C ALA A 677 26.73 -36.10 11.91
N ALA A 678 26.56 -35.06 12.73
CA ALA A 678 25.25 -34.47 12.98
C ALA A 678 24.64 -33.86 11.69
N PHE A 679 25.47 -33.26 10.84
CA PHE A 679 25.05 -32.75 9.54
C PHE A 679 24.52 -33.86 8.63
N VAL A 680 25.24 -34.96 8.49
CA VAL A 680 24.81 -36.10 7.65
C VAL A 680 23.57 -36.77 8.23
N GLU A 681 23.47 -36.95 9.55
CA GLU A 681 22.28 -37.51 10.20
C GLU A 681 21.03 -36.68 9.90
N GLN A 682 21.14 -35.35 9.95
CA GLN A 682 20.03 -34.44 9.63
C GLN A 682 19.63 -34.53 8.15
N LEU A 683 20.58 -34.68 7.23
CA LEU A 683 20.28 -34.87 5.80
C LEU A 683 19.51 -36.18 5.56
N TYR A 684 19.89 -37.28 6.23
CA TYR A 684 19.15 -38.54 6.10
C TYR A 684 17.72 -38.40 6.61
N HIS A 685 17.52 -37.67 7.71
CA HIS A 685 16.19 -37.39 8.23
C HIS A 685 15.35 -36.54 7.27
N ASN A 686 15.88 -35.39 6.84
CA ASN A 686 15.11 -34.42 6.05
C ASN A 686 14.89 -34.87 4.60
N VAL A 687 15.89 -35.53 3.99
CA VAL A 687 15.88 -35.85 2.56
C VAL A 687 15.38 -37.26 2.26
N LEU A 688 15.69 -38.22 3.15
CA LEU A 688 15.40 -39.64 2.92
C LEU A 688 14.32 -40.20 3.86
N ASP A 689 13.76 -39.36 4.74
CA ASP A 689 12.74 -39.73 5.73
C ASP A 689 13.12 -40.96 6.59
N ARG A 690 14.39 -41.05 6.99
CA ARG A 690 14.86 -42.14 7.85
C ARG A 690 16.14 -41.79 8.61
N GLY A 691 16.42 -42.59 9.63
CA GLY A 691 17.73 -42.58 10.29
C GLY A 691 18.86 -43.06 9.36
N SER A 692 20.05 -42.51 9.55
CA SER A 692 21.25 -42.95 8.82
C SER A 692 21.65 -44.37 9.23
N ASP A 693 22.00 -45.20 8.25
CA ASP A 693 22.66 -46.48 8.50
C ASP A 693 24.17 -46.27 8.78
N ALA A 694 24.76 -47.17 9.56
CA ALA A 694 26.14 -47.04 10.01
C ALA A 694 27.17 -46.99 8.87
N GLY A 695 26.87 -47.61 7.72
CA GLY A 695 27.74 -47.60 6.54
C GLY A 695 27.68 -46.27 5.78
N GLY A 696 26.47 -45.79 5.51
CA GLY A 696 26.22 -44.51 4.84
C GLY A 696 26.74 -43.32 5.65
N LEU A 697 26.48 -43.30 6.96
CA LEU A 697 27.00 -42.25 7.86
C LEU A 697 28.53 -42.21 7.83
N ALA A 698 29.20 -43.37 7.96
CA ALA A 698 30.65 -43.44 7.93
C ALA A 698 31.24 -42.96 6.58
N TYR A 699 30.60 -43.31 5.45
CA TYR A 699 31.04 -42.91 4.12
C TYR A 699 30.98 -41.38 3.92
N TRP A 700 29.86 -40.74 4.26
CA TRP A 700 29.69 -39.30 4.07
C TRP A 700 30.54 -38.48 5.04
N VAL A 701 30.67 -38.92 6.30
CA VAL A 701 31.56 -38.28 7.28
C VAL A 701 33.01 -38.36 6.83
N GLN A 702 33.46 -39.53 6.36
CA GLN A 702 34.82 -39.68 5.82
C GLN A 702 35.05 -38.79 4.58
N SER A 703 34.02 -38.59 3.75
CA SER A 703 34.11 -37.73 2.56
C SER A 703 34.22 -36.25 2.93
N LEU A 704 33.49 -35.79 3.95
CA LEU A 704 33.59 -34.43 4.49
C LEU A 704 34.95 -34.19 5.16
N ASP A 705 35.42 -35.14 5.98
CA ASP A 705 36.73 -35.08 6.64
C ASP A 705 37.88 -35.12 5.61
N GLY A 706 37.65 -35.76 4.46
CA GLY A 706 38.56 -35.82 3.32
C GLY A 706 38.57 -34.56 2.44
N GLY A 707 37.77 -33.54 2.76
CA GLY A 707 37.76 -32.24 2.07
C GLY A 707 36.62 -32.02 1.07
N THR A 708 35.62 -32.90 1.01
CA THR A 708 34.39 -32.66 0.23
C THR A 708 33.57 -31.56 0.89
N SER A 709 33.00 -30.61 0.13
CA SER A 709 32.17 -29.55 0.70
C SER A 709 30.83 -30.09 1.20
N ARG A 710 30.25 -29.44 2.22
CA ARG A 710 28.88 -29.74 2.69
C ARG A 710 27.84 -29.60 1.57
N GLY A 711 28.01 -28.63 0.68
CA GLY A 711 27.14 -28.43 -0.48
C GLY A 711 27.16 -29.60 -1.46
N GLN A 712 28.34 -30.16 -1.74
CA GLN A 712 28.45 -31.34 -2.59
C GLN A 712 27.80 -32.57 -1.96
N VAL A 713 27.96 -32.77 -0.65
CA VAL A 713 27.31 -33.89 0.07
C VAL A 713 25.79 -33.70 0.09
N ALA A 714 25.29 -32.50 0.38
CA ALA A 714 23.87 -32.18 0.33
C ALA A 714 23.28 -32.43 -1.06
N PHE A 715 23.94 -31.97 -2.12
CA PHE A 715 23.51 -32.20 -3.50
C PHE A 715 23.43 -33.69 -3.85
N ASN A 716 24.44 -34.48 -3.46
CA ASN A 716 24.49 -35.90 -3.78
C ASN A 716 23.43 -36.71 -3.04
N ILE A 717 23.12 -36.36 -1.78
CA ILE A 717 22.07 -37.04 -1.00
C ILE A 717 20.69 -36.63 -1.54
N ALA A 718 20.47 -35.33 -1.77
CA ALA A 718 19.24 -34.78 -2.36
C ALA A 718 18.95 -35.32 -3.76
N ASN A 719 19.97 -35.67 -4.55
CA ASN A 719 19.80 -36.24 -5.89
C ASN A 719 20.14 -37.73 -5.95
N SER A 720 20.12 -38.43 -4.82
CA SER A 720 20.32 -39.88 -4.78
C SER A 720 19.13 -40.61 -5.43
N PRO A 721 19.30 -41.84 -5.94
CA PRO A 721 18.19 -42.63 -6.46
C PRO A 721 17.07 -42.86 -5.44
N GLU A 722 17.42 -42.91 -4.16
CA GLU A 722 16.47 -43.04 -3.05
C GLU A 722 15.64 -41.76 -2.86
N SER A 723 16.29 -40.59 -2.80
CA SER A 723 15.59 -39.30 -2.74
C SER A 723 14.76 -39.04 -3.99
N ALA A 724 15.27 -39.42 -5.17
CA ALA A 724 14.52 -39.34 -6.41
C ALA A 724 13.26 -40.21 -6.37
N ALA A 725 13.31 -41.43 -5.82
CA ALA A 725 12.14 -42.28 -5.65
C ALA A 725 11.12 -41.75 -4.64
N LEU A 726 11.58 -41.02 -3.62
CA LEU A 726 10.69 -40.34 -2.64
C LEU A 726 10.04 -39.09 -3.22
N THR A 727 10.73 -38.41 -4.14
CA THR A 727 10.31 -37.14 -4.72
C THR A 727 9.79 -37.27 -6.15
N GLN A 728 9.69 -38.46 -6.74
CA GLN A 728 9.13 -38.68 -8.09
C GLN A 728 7.85 -39.51 -7.98
N GLY A 729 6.73 -38.96 -8.45
CA GLY A 729 5.44 -39.64 -8.52
C GLY A 729 5.31 -40.58 -9.74
N ASP A 730 4.28 -41.44 -9.71
CA ASP A 730 4.03 -42.52 -10.69
C ASP A 730 3.85 -42.06 -12.16
N ALA A 731 3.61 -40.77 -12.38
CA ALA A 731 3.43 -40.17 -13.71
C ALA A 731 4.70 -39.50 -14.26
N GLY A 732 5.84 -39.59 -13.57
CA GLY A 732 7.12 -38.98 -13.99
C GLY A 732 7.32 -37.53 -13.53
N PHE A 733 6.41 -36.99 -12.73
CA PHE A 733 6.51 -35.67 -12.10
C PHE A 733 7.27 -35.73 -10.78
N ILE A 734 7.92 -34.62 -10.41
CA ILE A 734 8.59 -34.51 -9.11
C ILE A 734 7.64 -33.88 -8.10
N HIS A 735 7.39 -34.58 -7.00
CA HIS A 735 6.65 -34.11 -5.85
C HIS A 735 7.65 -33.75 -4.74
N LEU A 736 7.82 -32.46 -4.47
CA LEU A 736 8.59 -31.98 -3.32
C LEU A 736 7.60 -31.59 -2.23
N ILE A 737 7.41 -32.46 -1.24
CA ILE A 737 6.53 -32.21 -0.10
C ILE A 737 7.41 -32.11 1.16
N GLY A 738 7.30 -31.02 1.92
CA GLY A 738 7.95 -30.93 3.24
C GLY A 738 7.28 -31.86 4.25
N HIS A 739 8.00 -32.36 5.26
CA HIS A 739 7.49 -33.36 6.22
C HIS A 739 6.18 -32.95 6.91
N ALA A 740 5.91 -31.64 7.02
CA ALA A 740 4.68 -31.10 7.60
C ALA A 740 3.42 -31.24 6.71
N ASP A 741 3.58 -31.47 5.40
CA ASP A 741 2.49 -31.46 4.41
C ASP A 741 2.25 -32.82 3.74
N TRP A 742 2.75 -33.92 4.34
CA TRP A 742 2.49 -35.28 3.84
C TRP A 742 1.06 -35.72 4.16
N ILE A 743 0.14 -35.50 3.20
CA ILE A 743 -1.05 -36.33 2.99
C ILE A 743 -1.15 -36.72 1.52
#